data_AF-M9WCI5-F1
#
_entry.id   AF-M9WCI5-F1
#
_cell.length_a   1.000
_cell.length_b   1.000
_cell.length_c   1.000
_cell.angle_alpha   90.00
_cell.angle_beta   90.00
_cell.angle_gamma   90.00
#
_symmetry.space_group_name_H-M   'P 1'
#
loop_
_entity.id
_entity.type
_entity.pdbx_description
1 polymer ?
#
loop_
_entity_poly.entity_id
_entity_poly.type
_entity_poly.pdbx_seq_one_letter_code
_entity_poly.pdbx_strand_id
1 'polypeptide(L)'
;MTQFFKTNISKETFKIANTECLKKAWVFHSLDHFKKTITLHQQQKFFFNLDNDLAGEDDFTSNGSSIDLFEEYTNSKLKTLAEQTEFEAKWKQAFNNDDGFTISEFQGDAIEDGREFGAKVIAYFEIDRQKNHPNKLTKDFNQFANITQAVEQTKLLLENEQNKYIYLYEPAFEFDNFNLKVRCDVLKLKGNNHVEIIEAKATTSVKKEHFWDLVYQAYVLEKNGYIVDNISICRLNKDYLYAQDYHYYFDFSEEIEKLDRKYFDLDLDFYQIKKVVDQLDELDLGFKDLDQLEDHDLERLVVIDQETYGSARQRASLFEDYKNLKKFLNLDDLFIKIADFLSLEDHQITSVFNSDSCFLQVDKKAKNWISWQLDETEKIACKHILKYFDQNIEGWWQLTGKNKDVRAYLIKHLSSPYFKDYQTLNDPEIINLVGSSDFFNETQNRIFELAKLDQEIQSDETLMIEDKNFWYLRQELSKYSKRPVFMYDFETVKFAVPRFYKTNPYYQTPFQYSIDVIYDDNYDYNQPQTMKHYQFLSNSVQDPRKAFVINFLKDIFNNHPGVYVAYNKSFEQRVLKSLACLFPKLEQALMYIVNNTIDLMDFFKGKKDLRPSFLIGNKNFHGLYSIKKTQPALDPNFSYKDLTINNGSKASEVFRRFLEARIDQQSWENFIKPDMINYCNRDTLAMVVILKRVSEIARKWELKHDQE
;
A
#
# COMPACT_ATOMS: atom_id res chain seq x y z
N MET A 1 -30.33 -22.36 -24.26
CA MET A 1 -29.76 -22.95 -23.04
C MET A 1 -30.45 -22.30 -21.86
N THR A 2 -30.79 -23.07 -20.82
CA THR A 2 -31.37 -22.53 -19.58
C THR A 2 -30.31 -21.73 -18.83
N GLN A 3 -30.57 -20.43 -18.62
CA GLN A 3 -29.73 -19.54 -17.83
C GLN A 3 -29.63 -20.05 -16.39
N PHE A 4 -28.41 -20.31 -15.93
CA PHE A 4 -28.11 -20.89 -14.61
C PHE A 4 -27.97 -19.81 -13.53
N PHE A 5 -27.32 -18.68 -13.86
CA PHE A 5 -27.13 -17.54 -12.97
C PHE A 5 -28.06 -16.38 -13.32
N LYS A 6 -28.63 -15.71 -12.31
CA LYS A 6 -29.52 -14.55 -12.53
C LYS A 6 -28.82 -13.34 -13.14
N THR A 7 -27.51 -13.22 -12.93
CA THR A 7 -26.68 -12.14 -13.45
C THR A 7 -25.25 -12.63 -13.65
N ASN A 8 -24.45 -11.86 -14.38
CA ASN A 8 -23.05 -12.17 -14.58
C ASN A 8 -22.27 -12.05 -13.25
N ILE A 9 -21.15 -12.75 -13.14
CA ILE A 9 -20.22 -12.60 -12.03
C ILE A 9 -18.83 -12.51 -12.63
N SER A 10 -18.26 -11.31 -12.60
CA SER A 10 -16.89 -11.09 -13.06
C SER A 10 -15.87 -11.71 -12.08
N LYS A 11 -14.64 -11.95 -12.54
CA LYS A 11 -13.54 -12.48 -11.73
C LYS A 11 -13.28 -11.59 -10.50
N GLU A 12 -13.20 -10.28 -10.71
CA GLU A 12 -12.99 -9.29 -9.65
C GLU A 12 -14.18 -9.22 -8.67
N THR A 13 -15.43 -9.24 -9.16
CA THR A 13 -16.62 -9.26 -8.30
C THR A 13 -16.64 -10.52 -7.42
N PHE A 14 -16.32 -11.68 -8.00
CA PHE A 14 -16.23 -12.93 -7.25
C PHE A 14 -15.13 -12.86 -6.18
N LYS A 15 -13.97 -12.31 -6.52
CA LYS A 15 -12.85 -12.12 -5.60
C LYS A 15 -13.25 -11.22 -4.43
N ILE A 16 -13.75 -10.01 -4.69
CA ILE A 16 -14.20 -9.04 -3.66
C ILE A 16 -15.25 -9.68 -2.74
N ALA A 17 -16.19 -10.45 -3.29
CA ALA A 17 -17.23 -11.12 -2.50
C ALA A 17 -16.66 -12.13 -1.48
N ASN A 18 -15.58 -12.83 -1.84
CA ASN A 18 -14.96 -13.87 -1.01
C ASN A 18 -13.78 -13.38 -0.15
N THR A 19 -13.16 -12.24 -0.50
CA THR A 19 -12.01 -11.68 0.23
C THR A 19 -12.39 -10.53 1.14
N GLU A 20 -13.38 -9.72 0.76
CA GLU A 20 -13.65 -8.44 1.41
C GLU A 20 -15.09 -8.31 1.89
N CYS A 21 -16.08 -8.26 1.00
CA CYS A 21 -17.45 -7.92 1.36
C CYS A 21 -18.41 -8.10 0.19
N LEU A 22 -19.51 -8.85 0.38
CA LEU A 22 -20.60 -8.97 -0.58
C LEU A 22 -21.24 -7.62 -0.93
N LYS A 23 -21.38 -6.74 0.06
CA LYS A 23 -21.97 -5.41 -0.17
C LYS A 23 -21.07 -4.57 -1.07
N LYS A 24 -19.74 -4.63 -0.86
CA LYS A 24 -18.73 -3.98 -1.72
C LYS A 24 -18.76 -4.57 -3.13
N ALA A 25 -18.86 -5.90 -3.25
CA ALA A 25 -19.02 -6.58 -4.52
C ALA A 25 -20.27 -6.11 -5.28
N TRP A 26 -21.40 -5.93 -4.58
CA TRP A 26 -22.62 -5.37 -5.19
C TRP A 26 -22.41 -3.96 -5.73
N VAL A 27 -21.70 -3.08 -5.00
CA VAL A 27 -21.41 -1.72 -5.46
C VAL A 27 -20.62 -1.72 -6.77
N PHE A 28 -19.58 -2.56 -6.87
CA PHE A 28 -18.69 -2.61 -8.03
C PHE A 28 -19.15 -3.55 -9.15
N HIS A 29 -20.28 -4.21 -8.97
CA HIS A 29 -20.84 -5.13 -9.96
C HIS A 29 -21.26 -4.43 -11.25
N SER A 30 -21.84 -3.24 -11.15
CA SER A 30 -22.34 -2.50 -12.30
C SER A 30 -22.28 -0.99 -12.08
N LEU A 31 -22.21 -0.24 -13.18
CA LEU A 31 -22.25 1.22 -13.15
C LEU A 31 -23.56 1.74 -12.53
N ASP A 32 -24.67 1.02 -12.70
CA ASP A 32 -25.97 1.42 -12.15
C ASP A 32 -26.02 1.25 -10.64
N HIS A 33 -25.46 0.15 -10.11
CA HIS A 33 -25.28 -0.02 -8.66
C HIS A 33 -24.40 1.08 -8.08
N PHE A 34 -23.29 1.40 -8.73
CA PHE A 34 -22.39 2.48 -8.31
C PHE A 34 -23.07 3.86 -8.32
N LYS A 35 -23.84 4.20 -9.36
CA LYS A 35 -24.65 5.43 -9.38
C LYS A 35 -25.69 5.47 -8.25
N LYS A 36 -26.27 4.31 -7.91
CA LYS A 36 -27.20 4.19 -6.79
C LYS A 36 -26.51 4.47 -5.47
N THR A 37 -25.30 3.93 -5.24
CA THR A 37 -24.55 4.21 -4.01
C THR A 37 -24.21 5.69 -3.87
N ILE A 38 -23.80 6.35 -4.95
CA ILE A 38 -23.59 7.80 -4.96
C ILE A 38 -24.87 8.55 -4.55
N THR A 39 -26.02 8.15 -5.10
CA THR A 39 -27.31 8.77 -4.75
C THR A 39 -27.64 8.60 -3.27
N LEU A 40 -27.44 7.39 -2.72
CA LEU A 40 -27.67 7.10 -1.30
C LEU A 40 -26.71 7.86 -0.38
N HIS A 41 -25.47 8.05 -0.82
CA HIS A 41 -24.47 8.84 -0.12
C HIS A 41 -24.82 10.33 -0.09
N GLN A 42 -25.19 10.90 -1.25
CA GLN A 42 -25.63 12.30 -1.37
C GLN A 42 -26.92 12.59 -0.58
N GLN A 43 -27.82 11.60 -0.47
CA GLN A 43 -29.01 11.68 0.36
C GLN A 43 -28.73 11.49 1.86
N GLN A 44 -27.46 11.33 2.25
CA GLN A 44 -27.04 11.10 3.63
C GLN A 44 -27.78 9.91 4.28
N LYS A 45 -28.05 8.85 3.50
CA LYS A 45 -28.66 7.61 4.03
C LYS A 45 -27.61 6.63 4.51
N PHE A 46 -26.52 6.51 3.75
CA PHE A 46 -25.43 5.59 4.05
C PHE A 46 -24.06 6.27 3.88
N PHE A 47 -23.14 5.86 4.72
CA PHE A 47 -21.71 6.11 4.58
C PHE A 47 -21.06 4.88 3.91
N PHE A 48 -20.17 5.11 2.95
CA PHE A 48 -19.53 4.07 2.14
C PHE A 48 -18.00 4.18 2.29
N ASN A 49 -17.37 3.18 2.90
CA ASN A 49 -15.91 3.02 2.97
C ASN A 49 -15.49 1.94 1.94
N LEU A 50 -15.36 2.36 0.69
CA LEU A 50 -15.13 1.45 -0.45
C LEU A 50 -13.69 1.45 -0.96
N ASP A 51 -12.88 2.37 -0.50
CA ASP A 51 -11.49 2.47 -0.91
C ASP A 51 -10.71 1.23 -0.45
N ASN A 52 -9.71 0.86 -1.24
CA ASN A 52 -8.76 -0.16 -0.82
C ASN A 52 -7.88 0.44 0.27
N ASP A 53 -8.28 0.25 1.53
CA ASP A 53 -7.36 0.36 2.66
C ASP A 53 -6.29 -0.73 2.52
N LEU A 54 -5.32 -0.54 1.63
CA LEU A 54 -4.03 -1.23 1.70
C LEU A 54 -3.15 -0.60 2.80
N ALA A 55 -3.77 -0.13 3.88
CA ALA A 55 -3.10 0.35 5.07
C ALA A 55 -3.56 -0.56 6.21
N GLY A 56 -2.76 -1.60 6.48
CA GLY A 56 -2.68 -2.07 7.85
C GLY A 56 -2.28 -0.88 8.73
N GLU A 57 -2.78 -0.81 9.96
CA GLU A 57 -2.48 0.28 10.91
C GLU A 57 -0.97 0.42 11.22
N ASP A 58 -0.14 -0.52 10.74
CA ASP A 58 1.33 -0.53 10.84
C ASP A 58 2.09 -0.34 9.51
N ASP A 59 1.43 -0.30 8.35
CA ASP A 59 2.10 -0.16 7.05
C ASP A 59 2.22 1.31 6.64
N PHE A 60 3.14 2.01 7.30
CA PHE A 60 3.56 3.38 6.95
C PHE A 60 4.14 3.51 5.52
N THR A 61 4.33 2.39 4.80
CA THR A 61 4.95 2.35 3.46
C THR A 61 3.97 2.12 2.30
N SER A 62 2.67 2.00 2.57
CA SER A 62 1.64 1.90 1.52
C SER A 62 0.64 3.04 1.64
N ASN A 63 1.14 4.28 1.53
CA ASN A 63 0.31 5.42 1.15
C ASN A 63 -0.08 5.33 -0.33
N GLY A 64 -0.74 4.24 -0.73
CA GLY A 64 -1.56 4.27 -1.92
C GLY A 64 -2.55 5.40 -1.73
N SER A 65 -2.55 6.39 -2.63
CA SER A 65 -3.58 7.41 -2.63
C SER A 65 -4.93 6.71 -2.66
N SER A 66 -5.71 6.81 -1.58
CA SER A 66 -7.13 6.49 -1.62
C SER A 66 -7.74 7.44 -2.63
N ILE A 67 -8.12 6.91 -3.80
CA ILE A 67 -8.89 7.68 -4.77
C ILE A 67 -10.31 7.67 -4.22
N ASP A 68 -10.82 8.83 -3.81
CA ASP A 68 -12.24 8.95 -3.52
C ASP A 68 -12.99 8.86 -4.85
N LEU A 69 -13.40 7.64 -5.17
CA LEU A 69 -14.13 7.31 -6.40
C LEU A 69 -15.44 8.08 -6.50
N PHE A 70 -16.05 8.43 -5.36
CA PHE A 70 -17.30 9.19 -5.34
C PHE A 70 -17.03 10.66 -5.66
N GLU A 71 -15.98 11.23 -5.07
CA GLU A 71 -15.54 12.60 -5.38
C GLU A 71 -15.12 12.72 -6.85
N GLU A 72 -14.30 11.79 -7.36
CA GLU A 72 -13.87 11.78 -8.77
C GLU A 72 -15.08 11.73 -9.72
N TYR A 73 -16.06 10.85 -9.43
CA TYR A 73 -17.28 10.74 -10.23
C TYR A 73 -18.18 11.96 -10.13
N THR A 74 -18.35 12.54 -8.94
CA THR A 74 -19.23 13.69 -8.73
C THR A 74 -18.63 14.99 -9.28
N ASN A 75 -17.32 15.19 -9.11
CA ASN A 75 -16.58 16.34 -9.65
C ASN A 75 -16.53 16.34 -11.18
N SER A 76 -16.81 15.21 -11.85
CA SER A 76 -16.97 15.20 -13.31
C SER A 76 -17.99 16.22 -13.81
N LYS A 77 -19.04 16.51 -13.02
CA LYS A 77 -20.07 17.50 -13.33
C LYS A 77 -19.54 18.94 -13.41
N LEU A 78 -18.35 19.20 -12.87
CA LEU A 78 -17.66 20.49 -12.91
C LEU A 78 -16.77 20.64 -14.15
N LYS A 79 -16.54 19.56 -14.91
CA LYS A 79 -15.73 19.56 -16.14
C LYS A 79 -16.53 20.07 -17.33
N THR A 80 -15.84 20.41 -18.42
CA THR A 80 -16.48 20.76 -19.69
C THR A 80 -17.26 19.57 -20.28
N LEU A 81 -18.20 19.83 -21.20
CA LEU A 81 -19.01 18.77 -21.82
C LEU A 81 -18.17 17.70 -22.53
N ALA A 82 -17.05 18.11 -23.15
CA ALA A 82 -16.12 17.19 -23.82
C ALA A 82 -15.43 16.27 -22.80
N GLU A 83 -14.89 16.85 -21.73
CA GLU A 83 -14.24 16.11 -20.63
C GLU A 83 -15.22 15.21 -19.88
N GLN A 84 -16.48 15.62 -19.71
CA GLN A 84 -17.54 14.78 -19.14
C GLN A 84 -17.80 13.55 -20.02
N THR A 85 -17.87 13.75 -21.34
CA THR A 85 -18.11 12.65 -22.29
C THR A 85 -16.97 11.63 -22.25
N GLU A 86 -15.72 12.12 -22.25
CA GLU A 86 -14.53 11.27 -22.13
C GLU A 86 -14.48 10.54 -20.78
N PHE A 87 -14.78 11.25 -19.70
CA PHE A 87 -14.85 10.68 -18.35
C PHE A 87 -15.89 9.56 -18.26
N GLU A 88 -17.11 9.79 -18.74
CA GLU A 88 -18.16 8.77 -18.76
C GLU A 88 -17.77 7.56 -19.62
N ALA A 89 -17.08 7.76 -20.74
CA ALA A 89 -16.60 6.67 -21.58
C ALA A 89 -15.57 5.81 -20.84
N LYS A 90 -14.61 6.43 -20.16
CA LYS A 90 -13.61 5.73 -19.33
C LYS A 90 -14.27 4.90 -18.22
N TRP A 91 -15.25 5.45 -17.53
CA TRP A 91 -15.97 4.75 -16.46
C TRP A 91 -16.83 3.59 -16.97
N LYS A 92 -17.53 3.78 -18.09
CA LYS A 92 -18.26 2.69 -18.76
C LYS A 92 -17.31 1.58 -19.18
N GLN A 93 -16.13 1.92 -19.70
CA GLN A 93 -15.12 0.94 -20.07
C GLN A 93 -14.62 0.16 -18.85
N ALA A 94 -14.32 0.83 -17.74
CA ALA A 94 -13.86 0.19 -16.50
C ALA A 94 -14.89 -0.82 -15.93
N PHE A 95 -16.17 -0.45 -15.91
CA PHE A 95 -17.25 -1.36 -15.46
C PHE A 95 -17.56 -2.49 -16.46
N ASN A 96 -17.23 -2.30 -17.75
CA ASN A 96 -17.44 -3.30 -18.78
C ASN A 96 -16.19 -4.17 -19.04
N ASN A 97 -15.10 -4.00 -18.26
CA ASN A 97 -13.91 -4.85 -18.35
C ASN A 97 -14.31 -6.32 -18.18
N ASP A 98 -13.65 -7.21 -18.92
CA ASP A 98 -13.90 -8.64 -18.87
C ASP A 98 -13.68 -9.27 -17.49
N ASP A 99 -12.69 -8.78 -16.75
CA ASP A 99 -12.42 -9.24 -15.39
C ASP A 99 -13.30 -8.55 -14.35
N GLY A 100 -13.98 -7.46 -14.70
CA GLY A 100 -14.79 -6.62 -13.79
C GLY A 100 -14.10 -5.32 -13.39
N PHE A 101 -14.80 -4.51 -12.59
CA PHE A 101 -14.30 -3.21 -12.15
C PHE A 101 -13.12 -3.37 -11.19
N THR A 102 -11.95 -2.87 -11.57
CA THR A 102 -10.73 -2.94 -10.75
C THR A 102 -10.31 -1.54 -10.31
N ILE A 103 -10.28 -1.28 -8.99
CA ILE A 103 -9.89 0.03 -8.44
C ILE A 103 -8.44 0.38 -8.81
N SER A 104 -7.55 -0.61 -8.89
CA SER A 104 -6.13 -0.37 -9.20
C SER A 104 -5.90 0.14 -10.63
N GLU A 105 -6.87 0.01 -11.55
CA GLU A 105 -6.75 0.63 -12.88
C GLU A 105 -6.69 2.16 -12.81
N PHE A 106 -7.20 2.73 -11.72
CA PHE A 106 -7.12 4.17 -11.45
C PHE A 106 -5.82 4.56 -10.72
N GLN A 107 -5.02 3.58 -10.27
CA GLN A 107 -3.79 3.79 -9.47
C GLN A 107 -2.47 3.68 -10.28
N GLY A 108 -2.51 3.55 -11.62
CA GLY A 108 -1.37 3.76 -12.52
C GLY A 108 -0.22 2.73 -12.49
N ASP A 109 0.49 2.61 -11.36
CA ASP A 109 1.74 1.83 -11.24
C ASP A 109 1.51 0.30 -11.30
N ALA A 110 0.41 -0.19 -10.70
CA ALA A 110 0.12 -1.62 -10.63
C ALA A 110 -0.15 -2.25 -12.01
N ILE A 111 -0.68 -1.47 -12.95
CA ILE A 111 -0.93 -1.94 -14.32
C ILE A 111 0.39 -2.21 -15.04
N GLU A 112 1.38 -1.33 -14.89
CA GLU A 112 2.64 -1.47 -15.64
C GLU A 112 3.49 -2.59 -15.13
N ASP A 113 3.57 -2.74 -13.82
CA ASP A 113 4.21 -3.89 -13.19
C ASP A 113 3.58 -5.21 -13.67
N GLY A 114 2.25 -5.27 -13.74
CA GLY A 114 1.52 -6.44 -14.25
C GLY A 114 1.84 -6.75 -15.72
N ARG A 115 1.79 -5.74 -16.59
CA ARG A 115 2.07 -5.89 -18.03
C ARG A 115 3.52 -6.32 -18.31
N GLU A 116 4.48 -5.65 -17.67
CA GLU A 116 5.89 -5.96 -17.84
C GLU A 116 6.19 -7.37 -17.33
N PHE A 117 5.67 -7.74 -16.15
CA PHE A 117 5.85 -9.08 -15.61
C PHE A 117 5.16 -10.15 -16.48
N GLY A 118 3.95 -9.91 -16.99
CA GLY A 118 3.27 -10.82 -17.90
C GLY A 118 4.11 -11.15 -19.15
N ALA A 119 4.77 -10.15 -19.74
CA ALA A 119 5.70 -10.36 -20.85
C ALA A 119 6.91 -11.23 -20.45
N LYS A 120 7.45 -11.04 -19.24
CA LYS A 120 8.53 -11.88 -18.67
C LYS A 120 8.05 -13.32 -18.45
N VAL A 121 6.80 -13.52 -18.03
CA VAL A 121 6.20 -14.86 -17.87
C VAL A 121 6.07 -15.59 -19.20
N ILE A 122 5.59 -14.92 -20.26
CA ILE A 122 5.54 -15.51 -21.60
C ILE A 122 6.94 -15.94 -22.05
N ALA A 123 7.93 -15.05 -21.93
CA ALA A 123 9.31 -15.37 -22.29
C ALA A 123 9.89 -16.55 -21.49
N TYR A 124 9.53 -16.68 -20.21
CA TYR A 124 9.94 -17.81 -19.36
C TYR A 124 9.38 -19.13 -19.89
N PHE A 125 8.08 -19.19 -20.21
CA PHE A 125 7.46 -20.39 -20.74
C PHE A 125 7.88 -20.72 -22.17
N GLU A 126 8.28 -19.72 -22.96
CA GLU A 126 8.94 -19.98 -24.24
C GLU A 126 10.26 -20.70 -24.06
N ILE A 127 11.11 -20.26 -23.11
CA ILE A 127 12.38 -20.95 -22.76
C ILE A 127 12.10 -22.38 -22.29
N ASP A 128 11.16 -22.57 -21.36
CA ASP A 128 10.75 -23.90 -20.89
C ASP A 128 10.29 -24.79 -22.05
N ARG A 129 9.45 -24.28 -22.96
CA ARG A 129 9.01 -24.99 -24.16
C ARG A 129 10.19 -25.42 -25.02
N GLN A 130 11.19 -24.55 -25.25
CA GLN A 130 12.35 -24.95 -26.07
C GLN A 130 13.18 -26.06 -25.43
N LYS A 131 13.33 -26.02 -24.10
CA LYS A 131 14.14 -26.99 -23.35
C LYS A 131 13.43 -28.33 -23.17
N ASN A 132 12.18 -28.30 -22.73
CA ASN A 132 11.45 -29.46 -22.22
C ASN A 132 10.42 -30.01 -23.22
N HIS A 133 9.95 -29.18 -24.16
CA HIS A 133 8.89 -29.53 -25.10
C HIS A 133 9.17 -29.05 -26.54
N PRO A 134 10.36 -29.35 -27.13
CA PRO A 134 10.79 -28.74 -28.39
C PRO A 134 9.87 -29.01 -29.59
N ASN A 135 9.12 -30.12 -29.56
CA ASN A 135 8.17 -30.53 -30.59
C ASN A 135 6.74 -29.96 -30.39
N LYS A 136 6.52 -29.20 -29.32
CA LYS A 136 5.24 -28.57 -29.02
C LYS A 136 5.29 -27.08 -29.36
N LEU A 137 4.12 -26.56 -29.70
CA LEU A 137 3.89 -25.16 -30.02
C LEU A 137 3.30 -24.40 -28.84
N THR A 138 3.34 -23.08 -28.93
CA THR A 138 2.62 -22.16 -28.03
C THR A 138 1.69 -21.28 -28.85
N LYS A 139 0.68 -20.70 -28.21
CA LYS A 139 -0.26 -19.78 -28.87
C LYS A 139 -0.65 -18.65 -27.91
N ASP A 140 -0.52 -17.42 -28.39
CA ASP A 140 -0.99 -16.23 -27.71
C ASP A 140 -2.36 -15.79 -28.25
N PHE A 141 -3.31 -15.56 -27.34
CA PHE A 141 -4.67 -15.09 -27.62
C PHE A 141 -4.89 -13.61 -27.28
N ASN A 142 -3.88 -12.90 -26.75
CA ASN A 142 -3.94 -11.45 -26.49
C ASN A 142 -4.27 -10.61 -27.73
N GLN A 143 -3.96 -11.13 -28.92
CA GLN A 143 -4.33 -10.50 -30.19
C GLN A 143 -5.85 -10.30 -30.36
N PHE A 144 -6.68 -11.02 -29.60
CA PHE A 144 -8.14 -10.89 -29.62
C PHE A 144 -8.61 -9.98 -28.47
N ALA A 145 -8.79 -8.69 -28.78
CA ALA A 145 -9.30 -7.72 -27.81
C ALA A 145 -10.71 -8.08 -27.31
N ASN A 146 -11.56 -8.63 -28.17
CA ASN A 146 -12.90 -9.09 -27.81
C ASN A 146 -12.85 -10.51 -27.22
N ILE A 147 -13.32 -10.68 -25.97
CA ILE A 147 -13.32 -11.98 -25.31
C ILE A 147 -14.17 -13.03 -26.00
N THR A 148 -15.28 -12.66 -26.65
CA THR A 148 -16.11 -13.60 -27.42
C THR A 148 -15.29 -14.21 -28.56
N GLN A 149 -14.52 -13.39 -29.28
CA GLN A 149 -13.62 -13.89 -30.31
C GLN A 149 -12.50 -14.75 -29.71
N ALA A 150 -11.91 -14.33 -28.58
CA ALA A 150 -10.89 -15.11 -27.90
C ALA A 150 -11.42 -16.50 -27.49
N VAL A 151 -12.66 -16.59 -26.99
CA VAL A 151 -13.34 -17.84 -26.61
C VAL A 151 -13.55 -18.74 -27.82
N GLU A 152 -14.09 -18.19 -28.91
CA GLU A 152 -14.31 -18.94 -30.15
C GLU A 152 -13.01 -19.53 -30.69
N GLN A 153 -11.95 -18.73 -30.74
CA GLN A 153 -10.65 -19.15 -31.26
C GLN A 153 -9.95 -20.15 -30.33
N THR A 154 -10.08 -19.96 -29.01
CA THR A 154 -9.56 -20.90 -28.01
C THR A 154 -10.23 -22.27 -28.18
N LYS A 155 -11.56 -22.28 -28.30
CA LYS A 155 -12.34 -23.50 -28.52
C LYS A 155 -11.95 -24.21 -29.81
N LEU A 156 -11.88 -23.47 -30.93
CA LEU A 156 -11.48 -24.03 -32.23
C LEU A 156 -10.08 -24.67 -32.18
N LEU A 157 -9.12 -24.04 -31.50
CA LEU A 157 -7.77 -24.60 -31.36
C LEU A 157 -7.78 -25.85 -30.49
N LEU A 158 -8.49 -25.84 -29.37
CA LEU A 158 -8.53 -26.98 -28.44
C LEU A 158 -9.28 -28.18 -29.04
N GLU A 159 -10.33 -27.97 -29.84
CA GLU A 159 -11.04 -29.07 -30.50
C GLU A 159 -10.24 -29.73 -31.62
N ASN A 160 -9.48 -28.95 -32.39
CA ASN A 160 -8.83 -29.44 -33.61
C ASN A 160 -7.34 -29.76 -33.45
N GLU A 161 -6.65 -29.07 -32.55
CA GLU A 161 -5.18 -29.03 -32.54
C GLU A 161 -4.53 -29.11 -31.15
N GLN A 162 -5.28 -29.36 -30.07
CA GLN A 162 -4.77 -29.37 -28.67
C GLN A 162 -3.44 -30.13 -28.52
N ASN A 163 -3.31 -31.29 -29.16
CA ASN A 163 -2.12 -32.14 -29.06
C ASN A 163 -0.85 -31.53 -29.67
N LYS A 164 -0.94 -30.45 -30.45
CA LYS A 164 0.23 -29.74 -31.01
C LYS A 164 0.83 -28.75 -30.03
N TYR A 165 0.05 -28.26 -29.06
CA TYR A 165 0.43 -27.16 -28.18
C TYR A 165 0.78 -27.66 -26.77
N ILE A 166 1.61 -26.90 -26.05
CA ILE A 166 1.94 -27.13 -24.64
C ILE A 166 1.48 -25.97 -23.75
N TYR A 167 1.69 -24.72 -24.19
CA TYR A 167 1.27 -23.53 -23.46
C TYR A 167 0.37 -22.67 -24.34
N LEU A 168 -0.75 -22.21 -23.77
CA LEU A 168 -1.57 -21.15 -24.33
C LEU A 168 -1.46 -19.94 -23.41
N TYR A 169 -1.25 -18.76 -23.98
CA TYR A 169 -1.24 -17.49 -23.26
C TYR A 169 -2.55 -16.77 -23.48
N GLU A 170 -3.19 -16.36 -22.38
CA GLU A 170 -4.47 -15.66 -22.38
C GLU A 170 -5.63 -16.38 -23.12
N PRO A 171 -5.71 -17.73 -23.15
CA PRO A 171 -6.89 -18.40 -23.69
C PRO A 171 -8.13 -18.03 -22.88
N ALA A 172 -9.25 -17.86 -23.58
CA ALA A 172 -10.49 -17.41 -22.98
C ALA A 172 -11.54 -18.53 -22.95
N PHE A 173 -12.33 -18.54 -21.88
CA PHE A 173 -13.44 -19.48 -21.67
C PHE A 173 -14.67 -18.72 -21.17
N GLU A 174 -15.86 -19.23 -21.50
CA GLU A 174 -17.13 -18.72 -20.99
C GLU A 174 -17.98 -19.85 -20.42
N PHE A 175 -18.91 -19.51 -19.54
CA PHE A 175 -19.95 -20.42 -19.08
C PHE A 175 -21.26 -19.65 -18.84
N ASP A 176 -22.37 -20.35 -19.09
CA ASP A 176 -23.73 -19.84 -18.89
C ASP A 176 -24.03 -18.56 -19.69
N ASN A 177 -23.75 -18.60 -21.01
CA ASN A 177 -23.95 -17.49 -21.94
C ASN A 177 -23.17 -16.22 -21.51
N PHE A 178 -21.87 -16.38 -21.23
CA PHE A 178 -20.99 -15.30 -20.76
C PHE A 178 -21.36 -14.68 -19.39
N ASN A 179 -22.23 -15.33 -18.60
CA ASN A 179 -22.42 -14.93 -17.19
C ASN A 179 -21.12 -15.10 -16.40
N LEU A 180 -20.34 -16.14 -16.72
CA LEU A 180 -18.95 -16.28 -16.28
C LEU A 180 -18.03 -16.24 -17.48
N LYS A 181 -16.92 -15.52 -17.36
CA LYS A 181 -15.90 -15.39 -18.40
C LYS A 181 -14.52 -15.25 -17.76
N VAL A 182 -13.53 -15.90 -18.36
CA VAL A 182 -12.16 -15.90 -17.84
C VAL A 182 -11.17 -15.88 -18.99
N ARG A 183 -10.07 -15.16 -18.80
CA ARG A 183 -8.81 -15.38 -19.52
C ARG A 183 -7.79 -15.91 -18.52
N CYS A 184 -7.12 -17.00 -18.87
CA CYS A 184 -6.06 -17.57 -18.05
C CYS A 184 -4.71 -17.02 -18.52
N ASP A 185 -3.88 -16.45 -17.64
CA ASP A 185 -2.58 -15.90 -18.06
C ASP A 185 -1.75 -16.95 -18.81
N VAL A 186 -1.61 -18.14 -18.22
CA VAL A 186 -0.98 -19.30 -18.86
C VAL A 186 -1.78 -20.57 -18.58
N LEU A 187 -2.15 -21.27 -19.66
CA LEU A 187 -2.77 -22.60 -19.58
C LEU A 187 -1.82 -23.64 -20.16
N LYS A 188 -1.37 -24.58 -19.31
CA LYS A 188 -0.55 -25.71 -19.74
C LYS A 188 -1.44 -26.89 -20.14
N LEU A 189 -1.24 -27.41 -21.35
CA LEU A 189 -2.01 -28.52 -21.90
C LEU A 189 -1.30 -29.86 -21.67
N LYS A 190 -2.02 -30.84 -21.10
CA LYS A 190 -1.49 -32.20 -20.84
C LYS A 190 -2.11 -33.29 -21.71
N GLY A 191 -3.07 -32.90 -22.56
CA GLY A 191 -3.83 -33.81 -23.42
C GLY A 191 -5.02 -34.43 -22.70
N ASN A 192 -5.96 -35.01 -23.45
CA ASN A 192 -7.19 -35.63 -22.93
C ASN A 192 -7.98 -34.69 -21.99
N ASN A 193 -8.07 -33.41 -22.34
CA ASN A 193 -8.70 -32.36 -21.54
C ASN A 193 -8.05 -32.06 -20.16
N HIS A 194 -6.89 -32.65 -19.86
CA HIS A 194 -6.12 -32.29 -18.66
C HIS A 194 -5.34 -30.99 -18.88
N VAL A 195 -5.43 -30.09 -17.89
CA VAL A 195 -4.80 -28.76 -17.92
C VAL A 195 -4.21 -28.39 -16.56
N GLU A 196 -3.21 -27.51 -16.57
CA GLU A 196 -2.72 -26.81 -15.37
C GLU A 196 -2.87 -25.30 -15.59
N ILE A 197 -3.40 -24.60 -14.60
CA ILE A 197 -3.62 -23.15 -14.65
C ILE A 197 -2.49 -22.46 -13.90
N ILE A 198 -1.86 -21.49 -14.56
CA ILE A 198 -0.76 -20.71 -13.97
C ILE A 198 -1.12 -19.24 -14.12
N GLU A 199 -1.38 -18.59 -12.98
CA GLU A 199 -1.72 -17.16 -12.91
C GLU A 199 -0.47 -16.34 -12.62
N ALA A 200 -0.16 -15.36 -13.48
CA ALA A 200 0.93 -14.42 -13.34
C ALA A 200 0.54 -13.25 -12.43
N LYS A 201 1.23 -13.09 -11.32
CA LYS A 201 1.07 -11.93 -10.42
C LYS A 201 2.40 -11.23 -10.24
N ALA A 202 2.45 -9.93 -10.55
CA ALA A 202 3.56 -9.04 -10.18
C ALA A 202 3.54 -8.84 -8.65
N THR A 203 4.05 -9.83 -7.92
CA THR A 203 4.10 -9.91 -6.46
C THR A 203 5.27 -10.79 -6.08
N THR A 204 5.76 -10.69 -4.84
CA THR A 204 6.79 -11.58 -4.29
C THR A 204 6.22 -12.71 -3.43
N SER A 205 4.92 -12.71 -3.17
CA SER A 205 4.25 -13.71 -2.33
C SER A 205 2.82 -14.01 -2.79
N VAL A 206 2.36 -15.23 -2.49
CA VAL A 206 0.99 -15.68 -2.73
C VAL A 206 0.05 -15.11 -1.67
N LYS A 207 -1.04 -14.47 -2.10
CA LYS A 207 -2.04 -13.82 -1.23
C LYS A 207 -3.42 -14.49 -1.35
N LYS A 208 -4.34 -14.18 -0.43
CA LYS A 208 -5.69 -14.79 -0.36
C LYS A 208 -6.48 -14.54 -1.64
N GLU A 209 -6.39 -13.34 -2.18
CA GLU A 209 -7.05 -12.92 -3.41
C GLU A 209 -6.58 -13.68 -4.65
N HIS A 210 -5.30 -14.06 -4.72
CA HIS A 210 -4.78 -14.87 -5.84
C HIS A 210 -5.38 -16.28 -5.85
N PHE A 211 -5.66 -16.84 -4.67
CA PHE A 211 -6.32 -18.15 -4.58
C PHE A 211 -7.75 -18.09 -5.11
N TRP A 212 -8.52 -17.04 -4.77
CA TRP A 212 -9.89 -16.88 -5.27
C TRP A 212 -9.95 -16.58 -6.78
N ASP A 213 -8.95 -15.89 -7.33
CA ASP A 213 -8.75 -15.80 -8.79
C ASP A 213 -8.67 -17.21 -9.39
N LEU A 214 -7.73 -18.04 -8.93
CA LEU A 214 -7.55 -19.40 -9.43
C LEU A 214 -8.80 -20.29 -9.25
N VAL A 215 -9.54 -20.14 -8.13
CA VAL A 215 -10.81 -20.86 -7.90
C VAL A 215 -11.82 -20.50 -8.99
N TYR A 216 -11.95 -19.22 -9.34
CA TYR A 216 -12.83 -18.77 -10.41
C TYR A 216 -12.45 -19.40 -11.75
N GLN A 217 -11.18 -19.35 -12.12
CA GLN A 217 -10.71 -19.91 -13.40
C GLN A 217 -10.93 -21.42 -13.46
N ALA A 218 -10.51 -22.14 -12.41
CA ALA A 218 -10.67 -23.59 -12.34
C ALA A 218 -12.15 -23.99 -12.45
N TYR A 219 -13.04 -23.26 -11.77
CA TYR A 219 -14.48 -23.51 -11.86
C TYR A 219 -15.02 -23.34 -13.29
N VAL A 220 -14.66 -22.26 -14.00
CA VAL A 220 -15.10 -22.03 -15.38
C VAL A 220 -14.55 -23.12 -16.33
N LEU A 221 -13.28 -23.50 -16.19
CA LEU A 221 -12.69 -24.55 -17.02
C LEU A 221 -13.32 -25.93 -16.75
N GLU A 222 -13.57 -26.28 -15.48
CA GLU A 222 -14.26 -27.54 -15.13
C GLU A 222 -15.69 -27.58 -15.70
N LYS A 223 -16.42 -26.46 -15.69
CA LYS A 223 -17.75 -26.36 -16.34
C LYS A 223 -17.69 -26.51 -17.86
N ASN A 224 -16.54 -26.26 -18.47
CA ASN A 224 -16.27 -26.51 -19.88
C ASN A 224 -15.73 -27.93 -20.17
N GLY A 225 -15.70 -28.82 -19.17
CA GLY A 225 -15.32 -30.22 -19.34
C GLY A 225 -13.82 -30.50 -19.27
N TYR A 226 -13.01 -29.53 -18.82
CA TYR A 226 -11.58 -29.74 -18.56
C TYR A 226 -11.33 -30.34 -17.18
N ILE A 227 -10.24 -31.10 -17.06
CA ILE A 227 -9.76 -31.66 -15.80
C ILE A 227 -8.57 -30.80 -15.36
N VAL A 228 -8.77 -30.00 -14.32
CA VAL A 228 -7.70 -29.17 -13.75
C VAL A 228 -6.85 -30.05 -12.84
N ASP A 229 -5.63 -30.38 -13.30
CA ASP A 229 -4.67 -31.22 -12.57
C ASP A 229 -3.88 -30.45 -11.51
N ASN A 230 -3.72 -29.14 -11.72
CA ASN A 230 -2.97 -28.28 -10.82
C ASN A 230 -3.32 -26.80 -11.06
N ILE A 231 -3.13 -25.99 -10.03
CA ILE A 231 -3.19 -24.53 -10.10
C ILE A 231 -1.93 -23.94 -9.42
N SER A 232 -1.38 -22.86 -9.96
CA SER A 232 -0.14 -22.26 -9.46
C SER A 232 -0.11 -20.76 -9.68
N ILE A 233 0.68 -20.05 -8.87
CA ILE A 233 0.97 -18.64 -9.08
C ILE A 233 2.38 -18.49 -9.63
N CYS A 234 2.51 -17.89 -10.80
CA CYS A 234 3.76 -17.39 -11.32
C CYS A 234 4.03 -16.01 -10.69
N ARG A 235 5.11 -15.88 -9.92
CA ARG A 235 5.43 -14.66 -9.16
C ARG A 235 6.91 -14.28 -9.26
N LEU A 236 7.24 -13.08 -8.81
CA LEU A 236 8.62 -12.60 -8.75
C LEU A 236 9.39 -13.28 -7.62
N ASN A 237 10.66 -13.56 -7.88
CA ASN A 237 11.62 -14.00 -6.88
C ASN A 237 12.17 -12.81 -6.09
N LYS A 238 11.82 -12.69 -4.81
CA LYS A 238 12.32 -11.62 -3.94
C LYS A 238 13.86 -11.62 -3.75
N ASP A 239 14.50 -12.77 -3.96
CA ASP A 239 15.94 -12.97 -3.76
C ASP A 239 16.73 -12.82 -5.08
N TYR A 240 16.05 -12.49 -6.19
CA TYR A 240 16.70 -12.19 -7.46
C TYR A 240 17.41 -10.84 -7.41
N LEU A 241 18.62 -10.76 -7.97
CA LEU A 241 19.36 -9.52 -8.17
C LEU A 241 19.67 -9.29 -9.64
N TYR A 242 19.24 -8.13 -10.14
CA TYR A 242 19.39 -7.77 -11.54
C TYR A 242 20.86 -7.64 -11.99
N ALA A 243 21.16 -8.26 -13.14
CA ALA A 243 22.45 -8.21 -13.82
C ALA A 243 23.67 -8.60 -12.93
N GLN A 244 23.44 -9.51 -11.97
CA GLN A 244 24.46 -10.06 -11.05
C GLN A 244 24.75 -11.54 -11.38
N ASP A 245 25.96 -12.02 -11.08
CA ASP A 245 26.40 -13.39 -11.39
C ASP A 245 25.53 -14.52 -10.80
N TYR A 246 25.37 -15.60 -11.58
CA TYR A 246 24.53 -16.78 -11.29
C TYR A 246 24.83 -17.55 -9.99
N HIS A 247 25.93 -17.26 -9.29
CA HIS A 247 26.32 -17.97 -8.06
C HIS A 247 26.14 -17.14 -6.79
N TYR A 248 25.61 -15.92 -6.92
CA TYR A 248 25.40 -15.04 -5.79
C TYR A 248 23.99 -15.19 -5.22
N TYR A 249 23.88 -15.66 -3.98
CA TYR A 249 22.65 -15.59 -3.18
C TYR A 249 22.71 -14.34 -2.31
N PHE A 250 21.62 -13.57 -2.26
CA PHE A 250 21.58 -12.32 -1.52
C PHE A 250 20.21 -12.10 -0.90
N ASP A 251 20.12 -12.25 0.42
CA ASP A 251 18.94 -11.89 1.19
C ASP A 251 19.21 -10.53 1.86
N PHE A 252 18.49 -9.49 1.41
CA PHE A 252 18.62 -8.15 1.98
C PHE A 252 18.41 -8.11 3.50
N SER A 253 17.50 -8.94 4.03
CA SER A 253 17.20 -8.96 5.46
C SER A 253 18.36 -9.56 6.25
N GLU A 254 18.98 -10.63 5.74
CA GLU A 254 20.17 -11.23 6.34
C GLU A 254 21.38 -10.29 6.28
N GLU A 255 21.59 -9.64 5.14
CA GLU A 255 22.71 -8.71 4.94
C GLU A 255 22.57 -7.44 5.79
N ILE A 256 21.36 -6.91 5.92
CA ILE A 256 21.07 -5.80 6.83
C ILE A 256 21.34 -6.21 8.28
N GLU A 257 20.93 -7.41 8.69
CA GLU A 257 21.18 -7.91 10.06
C GLU A 257 22.69 -8.10 10.32
N LYS A 258 23.46 -8.53 9.31
CA LYS A 258 24.94 -8.60 9.38
C LYS A 258 25.54 -7.20 9.55
N LEU A 259 25.09 -6.19 8.80
CA LEU A 259 25.54 -4.81 8.97
C LEU A 259 25.20 -4.27 10.35
N ASP A 260 23.98 -4.47 10.82
CA ASP A 260 23.55 -4.03 12.14
C ASP A 260 24.45 -4.63 13.23
N ARG A 261 24.73 -5.93 13.18
CA ARG A 261 25.69 -6.57 14.10
C ARG A 261 27.10 -6.01 13.99
N LYS A 262 27.58 -5.72 12.78
CA LYS A 262 28.94 -5.20 12.54
C LYS A 262 29.16 -3.82 13.14
N TYR A 263 28.13 -2.98 13.17
CA TYR A 263 28.19 -1.60 13.67
C TYR A 263 27.42 -1.37 14.98
N PHE A 264 26.87 -2.41 15.59
CA PHE A 264 26.26 -2.35 16.92
C PHE A 264 27.37 -2.00 17.92
N ASP A 265 27.38 -0.75 18.39
CA ASP A 265 28.35 -0.21 19.37
C ASP A 265 29.76 0.12 18.82
N LEU A 266 29.91 0.26 17.49
CA LEU A 266 31.16 0.77 16.92
C LEU A 266 31.18 2.29 16.93
N ASP A 267 32.15 2.89 17.63
CA ASP A 267 32.38 4.33 17.61
C ASP A 267 33.08 4.74 16.30
N LEU A 268 32.31 5.34 15.41
CA LEU A 268 32.74 5.75 14.08
C LEU A 268 33.17 7.23 14.12
N ASP A 269 34.45 7.50 13.87
CA ASP A 269 34.98 8.86 13.86
C ASP A 269 34.52 9.64 12.61
N PHE A 270 33.79 10.74 12.84
CA PHE A 270 33.24 11.58 11.78
C PHE A 270 34.32 12.12 10.84
N TYR A 271 35.45 12.57 11.37
CA TYR A 271 36.49 13.23 10.57
C TYR A 271 37.30 12.24 9.73
N GLN A 272 37.46 10.99 10.17
CA GLN A 272 38.01 9.91 9.37
C GLN A 272 37.09 9.56 8.20
N ILE A 273 35.78 9.42 8.46
CA ILE A 273 34.79 9.16 7.41
C ILE A 273 34.75 10.31 6.40
N LYS A 274 34.76 11.56 6.89
CA LYS A 274 34.74 12.75 6.01
C LYS A 274 35.87 12.72 4.98
N LYS A 275 37.08 12.28 5.35
CA LYS A 275 38.20 12.18 4.40
C LYS A 275 37.91 11.25 3.23
N VAL A 276 37.17 10.16 3.47
CA VAL A 276 36.73 9.23 2.42
C VAL A 276 35.61 9.88 1.59
N VAL A 277 34.67 10.56 2.25
CA VAL A 277 33.56 11.27 1.59
C VAL A 277 34.07 12.36 0.63
N ASP A 278 35.11 13.10 1.03
CA ASP A 278 35.74 14.15 0.24
C ASP A 278 36.38 13.61 -1.07
N GLN A 279 36.61 12.29 -1.18
CA GLN A 279 37.23 11.62 -2.34
C GLN A 279 36.23 10.77 -3.14
N LEU A 280 34.93 10.83 -2.86
CA LEU A 280 33.93 9.93 -3.46
C LEU A 280 33.86 9.98 -4.99
N ASP A 281 34.08 11.15 -5.61
CA ASP A 281 33.99 11.29 -7.07
C ASP A 281 35.08 10.49 -7.80
N GLU A 282 36.20 10.23 -7.13
CA GLU A 282 37.36 9.51 -7.68
C GLU A 282 37.29 8.01 -7.43
N LEU A 283 36.39 7.56 -6.54
CA LEU A 283 36.23 6.15 -6.18
C LEU A 283 35.32 5.43 -7.17
N ASP A 284 35.80 4.29 -7.67
CA ASP A 284 34.92 3.33 -8.33
C ASP A 284 34.01 2.67 -7.28
N LEU A 285 32.77 3.14 -7.18
CA LEU A 285 31.76 2.61 -6.26
C LEU A 285 31.08 1.34 -6.78
N GLY A 286 31.35 0.91 -8.01
CA GLY A 286 30.78 -0.32 -8.59
C GLY A 286 29.33 -0.19 -9.08
N PHE A 287 28.84 1.04 -9.34
CA PHE A 287 27.60 1.26 -10.08
C PHE A 287 27.81 0.98 -11.57
N LYS A 288 26.74 0.58 -12.26
CA LYS A 288 26.73 0.36 -13.71
C LYS A 288 25.62 1.19 -14.34
N ASP A 289 25.93 1.79 -15.50
CA ASP A 289 24.94 2.51 -16.31
C ASP A 289 24.04 1.51 -17.06
N LEU A 290 22.86 1.95 -17.48
CA LEU A 290 21.85 1.05 -18.09
C LEU A 290 22.33 0.38 -19.38
N ASP A 291 23.18 1.05 -20.16
CA ASP A 291 23.77 0.54 -21.39
C ASP A 291 24.84 -0.55 -21.15
N GLN A 292 25.27 -0.73 -19.91
CA GLN A 292 26.21 -1.75 -19.48
C GLN A 292 25.52 -3.00 -18.91
N LEU A 293 24.18 -3.02 -18.87
CA LEU A 293 23.40 -4.10 -18.28
C LEU A 293 22.94 -5.08 -19.35
N GLU A 294 23.28 -6.34 -19.15
CA GLU A 294 22.66 -7.45 -19.84
C GLU A 294 22.06 -8.38 -18.78
N ASP A 295 20.76 -8.63 -18.87
CA ASP A 295 20.07 -9.58 -18.00
C ASP A 295 19.67 -10.82 -18.78
N HIS A 296 20.35 -11.92 -18.46
CA HIS A 296 20.18 -13.22 -19.10
C HIS A 296 19.46 -14.23 -18.19
N ASP A 297 18.92 -13.80 -17.04
CA ASP A 297 18.52 -14.72 -15.96
C ASP A 297 17.03 -14.68 -15.63
N LEU A 298 16.21 -14.75 -16.69
CA LEU A 298 14.76 -14.81 -16.59
C LEU A 298 14.26 -15.98 -15.73
N GLU A 299 14.99 -17.11 -15.74
CA GLU A 299 14.64 -18.32 -15.01
C GLU A 299 14.76 -18.15 -13.48
N ARG A 300 15.56 -17.20 -12.99
CA ARG A 300 15.64 -16.87 -11.56
C ARG A 300 14.76 -15.70 -11.16
N LEU A 301 14.37 -14.84 -12.09
CA LEU A 301 13.40 -13.77 -11.82
C LEU A 301 12.02 -14.35 -11.47
N VAL A 302 11.65 -15.45 -12.11
CA VAL A 302 10.32 -16.07 -12.03
C VAL A 302 10.32 -17.28 -11.09
N VAL A 303 9.29 -17.38 -10.25
CA VAL A 303 9.00 -18.56 -9.41
C VAL A 303 7.59 -19.06 -9.71
N ILE A 304 7.47 -20.34 -10.05
CA ILE A 304 6.18 -21.03 -10.11
C ILE A 304 5.87 -21.57 -8.70
N ASP A 305 5.09 -20.80 -7.96
CA ASP A 305 4.72 -21.10 -6.58
C ASP A 305 3.44 -21.94 -6.54
N GLN A 306 3.56 -23.11 -5.92
CA GLN A 306 2.45 -24.03 -5.73
C GLN A 306 1.90 -23.97 -4.31
N GLU A 307 2.54 -23.27 -3.37
CA GLU A 307 2.08 -23.20 -1.99
C GLU A 307 0.94 -22.19 -1.83
N THR A 308 -0.05 -22.55 -1.01
CA THR A 308 -1.16 -21.64 -0.70
C THR A 308 -0.72 -20.47 0.19
N TYR A 309 -1.54 -19.42 0.25
CA TYR A 309 -1.32 -18.25 1.08
C TYR A 309 -1.29 -18.58 2.58
N GLY A 310 -0.63 -17.70 3.35
CA GLY A 310 -0.47 -17.82 4.81
C GLY A 310 0.99 -17.95 5.25
N SER A 311 1.23 -17.92 6.56
CA SER A 311 2.58 -17.86 7.16
C SER A 311 3.09 -19.18 7.77
N ALA A 312 2.30 -20.25 7.72
CA ALA A 312 2.70 -21.54 8.31
C ALA A 312 3.92 -22.12 7.58
N ARG A 313 4.84 -22.77 8.31
CA ARG A 313 6.06 -23.38 7.74
C ARG A 313 5.78 -24.54 6.77
N GLN A 314 4.66 -25.24 6.95
CA GLN A 314 4.19 -26.30 6.06
C GLN A 314 2.79 -25.95 5.60
N ARG A 315 2.68 -25.47 4.36
CA ARG A 315 1.41 -25.09 3.72
C ARG A 315 0.98 -26.20 2.78
N ALA A 316 -0.34 -26.34 2.58
CA ALA A 316 -0.83 -27.17 1.50
C ALA A 316 -0.48 -26.52 0.16
N SER A 317 -0.47 -27.29 -0.93
CA SER A 317 -0.45 -26.67 -2.25
C SER A 317 -1.77 -25.94 -2.51
N LEU A 318 -1.76 -24.94 -3.39
CA LEU A 318 -2.95 -24.24 -3.88
C LEU A 318 -3.98 -25.25 -4.40
N PHE A 319 -3.54 -26.26 -5.14
CA PHE A 319 -4.44 -27.29 -5.68
C PHE A 319 -5.02 -28.20 -4.60
N GLU A 320 -4.25 -28.57 -3.57
CA GLU A 320 -4.79 -29.32 -2.42
C GLU A 320 -5.79 -28.46 -1.62
N ASP A 321 -5.51 -27.17 -1.47
CA ASP A 321 -6.41 -26.22 -0.83
C ASP A 321 -7.72 -26.04 -1.61
N TYR A 322 -7.64 -25.96 -2.94
CA TYR A 322 -8.80 -25.94 -3.84
C TYR A 322 -9.64 -27.22 -3.71
N LYS A 323 -9.00 -28.40 -3.69
CA LYS A 323 -9.69 -29.67 -3.43
C LYS A 323 -10.37 -29.69 -2.07
N ASN A 324 -9.72 -29.16 -1.03
CA ASN A 324 -10.28 -29.08 0.30
C ASN A 324 -11.46 -28.11 0.37
N LEU A 325 -11.41 -26.98 -0.34
CA LEU A 325 -12.54 -26.07 -0.50
C LEU A 325 -13.74 -26.78 -1.14
N LYS A 326 -13.52 -27.52 -2.25
CA LYS A 326 -14.59 -28.28 -2.94
C LYS A 326 -15.19 -29.42 -2.11
N LYS A 327 -14.41 -30.01 -1.20
CA LYS A 327 -14.94 -30.98 -0.22
C LYS A 327 -15.75 -30.29 0.88
N PHE A 328 -15.39 -29.07 1.22
CA PHE A 328 -16.00 -28.30 2.28
C PHE A 328 -17.33 -27.64 1.85
N LEU A 329 -17.40 -27.11 0.63
CA LEU A 329 -18.60 -26.49 0.09
C LEU A 329 -18.84 -26.82 -1.38
N ASN A 330 -20.10 -26.67 -1.81
CA ASN A 330 -20.48 -26.74 -3.21
C ASN A 330 -20.25 -25.38 -3.90
N LEU A 331 -19.36 -25.36 -4.90
CA LEU A 331 -19.04 -24.13 -5.62
C LEU A 331 -20.25 -23.61 -6.43
N ASP A 332 -21.11 -24.48 -6.96
CA ASP A 332 -22.31 -24.05 -7.68
C ASP A 332 -23.20 -23.19 -6.77
N ASP A 333 -23.42 -23.64 -5.54
CA ASP A 333 -24.21 -22.92 -4.54
C ASP A 333 -23.54 -21.60 -4.13
N LEU A 334 -22.20 -21.55 -4.07
CA LEU A 334 -21.46 -20.33 -3.77
C LEU A 334 -21.66 -19.28 -4.88
N PHE A 335 -21.46 -19.66 -6.14
CA PHE A 335 -21.66 -18.77 -7.29
C PHE A 335 -23.14 -18.33 -7.39
N ILE A 336 -24.11 -19.24 -7.20
CA ILE A 336 -25.54 -18.89 -7.20
C ILE A 336 -25.85 -17.87 -6.11
N LYS A 337 -25.36 -18.08 -4.88
CA LYS A 337 -25.57 -17.13 -3.77
C LYS A 337 -25.02 -15.74 -4.09
N ILE A 338 -23.85 -15.67 -4.72
CA ILE A 338 -23.26 -14.40 -5.15
C ILE A 338 -24.14 -13.77 -6.24
N ALA A 339 -24.49 -14.49 -7.31
CA ALA A 339 -25.38 -13.96 -8.36
C ALA A 339 -26.72 -13.47 -7.80
N ASP A 340 -27.35 -14.24 -6.92
CA ASP A 340 -28.61 -13.86 -6.27
C ASP A 340 -28.48 -12.58 -5.44
N PHE A 341 -27.37 -12.43 -4.71
CA PHE A 341 -27.08 -11.22 -3.95
C PHE A 341 -26.86 -10.01 -4.86
N LEU A 342 -26.13 -10.20 -5.97
CA LEU A 342 -25.87 -9.16 -6.96
C LEU A 342 -27.15 -8.73 -7.68
N SER A 343 -28.15 -9.59 -7.80
CA SER A 343 -29.46 -9.29 -8.40
C SER A 343 -30.50 -8.72 -7.44
N LEU A 344 -30.15 -8.35 -6.20
CA LEU A 344 -31.12 -7.80 -5.25
C LEU A 344 -31.70 -6.46 -5.71
N GLU A 345 -33.01 -6.32 -5.56
CA GLU A 345 -33.77 -5.10 -5.85
C GLU A 345 -33.49 -3.99 -4.83
N ASP A 346 -33.81 -2.74 -5.20
CA ASP A 346 -33.54 -1.52 -4.41
C ASP A 346 -34.00 -1.58 -2.94
N HIS A 347 -35.19 -2.13 -2.69
CA HIS A 347 -35.75 -2.23 -1.34
C HIS A 347 -35.07 -3.33 -0.51
N GLN A 348 -34.57 -4.38 -1.17
CA GLN A 348 -33.89 -5.49 -0.52
C GLN A 348 -32.46 -5.10 -0.15
N ILE A 349 -31.74 -4.45 -1.07
CA ILE A 349 -30.34 -4.08 -0.84
C ILE A 349 -30.18 -3.07 0.31
N THR A 350 -31.11 -2.12 0.44
CA THR A 350 -31.10 -1.15 1.55
C THR A 350 -31.34 -1.81 2.91
N SER A 351 -32.18 -2.85 2.98
CA SER A 351 -32.31 -3.68 4.18
C SER A 351 -31.00 -4.40 4.51
N VAL A 352 -30.37 -5.00 3.49
CA VAL A 352 -29.08 -5.69 3.63
C VAL A 352 -27.96 -4.75 4.08
N PHE A 353 -27.91 -3.50 3.61
CA PHE A 353 -26.86 -2.56 4.04
C PHE A 353 -26.85 -2.34 5.55
N ASN A 354 -28.01 -2.40 6.21
CA ASN A 354 -28.11 -2.25 7.66
C ASN A 354 -27.60 -3.48 8.46
N SER A 355 -27.44 -4.65 7.85
CA SER A 355 -26.96 -5.84 8.56
C SER A 355 -25.52 -5.71 9.04
N ASP A 356 -25.15 -6.41 10.11
CA ASP A 356 -23.77 -6.44 10.60
C ASP A 356 -22.86 -7.31 9.74
N SER A 357 -23.38 -8.44 9.26
CA SER A 357 -22.60 -9.33 8.40
C SER A 357 -22.57 -8.84 6.95
N CYS A 358 -21.41 -9.02 6.31
CA CYS A 358 -21.20 -8.78 4.89
C CYS A 358 -20.37 -9.88 4.19
N PHE A 359 -20.10 -10.99 4.88
CA PHE A 359 -19.22 -12.07 4.38
C PHE A 359 -20.02 -13.32 4.01
N LEU A 360 -19.49 -14.14 3.09
CA LEU A 360 -20.09 -15.39 2.62
C LEU A 360 -20.08 -16.56 3.63
N GLN A 361 -19.74 -16.30 4.91
CA GLN A 361 -19.64 -17.32 5.97
C GLN A 361 -18.66 -18.47 5.69
N VAL A 362 -17.70 -18.26 4.78
CA VAL A 362 -16.63 -19.22 4.45
C VAL A 362 -15.30 -18.54 4.74
N ASP A 363 -14.47 -19.17 5.58
CA ASP A 363 -13.13 -18.68 5.85
C ASP A 363 -12.14 -19.82 6.02
N LYS A 364 -10.85 -19.49 6.02
CA LYS A 364 -9.76 -20.45 6.19
C LYS A 364 -8.96 -20.11 7.45
N LYS A 365 -9.05 -20.99 8.45
CA LYS A 365 -8.19 -20.91 9.65
C LYS A 365 -7.10 -21.98 9.57
N ALA A 366 -5.86 -21.52 9.49
CA ALA A 366 -4.67 -22.36 9.27
C ALA A 366 -4.78 -23.22 7.99
N LYS A 367 -4.91 -24.56 8.14
CA LYS A 367 -4.99 -25.49 6.99
C LYS A 367 -6.43 -25.89 6.62
N ASN A 368 -7.43 -25.48 7.41
CA ASN A 368 -8.80 -25.98 7.26
C ASN A 368 -9.76 -24.85 6.88
N TRP A 369 -10.67 -25.18 5.96
CA TRP A 369 -11.85 -24.38 5.67
C TRP A 369 -12.87 -24.54 6.79
N ILE A 370 -13.50 -23.42 7.17
CA ILE A 370 -14.49 -23.37 8.24
C ILE A 370 -15.70 -22.56 7.78
N SER A 371 -16.86 -22.92 8.34
CA SER A 371 -18.02 -22.04 8.29
C SER A 371 -17.83 -21.01 9.37
N TRP A 372 -17.45 -19.79 8.99
CA TRP A 372 -17.32 -18.72 9.95
C TRP A 372 -18.68 -18.05 10.16
N GLN A 373 -19.10 -17.97 11.42
CA GLN A 373 -20.21 -17.14 11.83
C GLN A 373 -19.68 -15.96 12.63
N LEU A 374 -20.34 -14.82 12.48
CA LEU A 374 -20.06 -13.63 13.27
C LEU A 374 -20.21 -14.01 14.75
N ASP A 375 -19.11 -13.97 15.49
CA ASP A 375 -19.13 -14.19 16.93
C ASP A 375 -19.54 -12.87 17.59
N GLU A 376 -20.67 -12.87 18.32
CA GLU A 376 -21.16 -11.69 19.03
C GLU A 376 -20.16 -11.18 20.08
N THR A 377 -19.22 -12.02 20.52
CA THR A 377 -18.13 -11.62 21.42
C THR A 377 -17.01 -10.84 20.73
N GLU A 378 -16.87 -10.95 19.41
CA GLU A 378 -15.85 -10.20 18.64
C GLU A 378 -16.22 -8.72 18.48
N LYS A 379 -17.50 -8.34 18.69
CA LYS A 379 -17.99 -6.94 18.63
C LYS A 379 -17.61 -6.25 17.32
N ILE A 380 -17.82 -6.94 16.20
CA ILE A 380 -17.50 -6.46 14.86
C ILE A 380 -18.76 -6.32 14.00
N ALA A 381 -18.73 -5.34 13.08
CA ALA A 381 -19.74 -5.16 12.05
C ALA A 381 -19.08 -4.73 10.73
N CYS A 382 -19.78 -4.91 9.63
CA CYS A 382 -19.34 -4.48 8.30
C CYS A 382 -18.92 -3.00 8.29
N LYS A 383 -17.61 -2.74 8.12
CA LYS A 383 -17.03 -1.39 7.97
C LYS A 383 -17.29 -0.71 6.64
N HIS A 384 -17.64 -1.48 5.60
CA HIS A 384 -17.72 -0.96 4.23
C HIS A 384 -18.96 -0.09 3.98
N ILE A 385 -20.07 -0.38 4.65
CA ILE A 385 -21.33 0.36 4.51
C ILE A 385 -21.99 0.50 5.87
N LEU A 386 -22.18 1.75 6.29
CA LEU A 386 -22.78 2.14 7.57
C LEU A 386 -23.96 3.07 7.33
N LYS A 387 -24.85 3.23 8.32
CA LYS A 387 -25.77 4.37 8.33
C LYS A 387 -24.95 5.66 8.29
N TYR A 388 -25.49 6.68 7.64
CA TYR A 388 -24.77 7.95 7.53
C TYR A 388 -24.50 8.58 8.90
N PHE A 389 -23.32 9.17 9.02
CA PHE A 389 -22.90 10.06 10.10
C PHE A 389 -21.96 11.12 9.50
N ASP A 390 -21.89 12.29 10.13
CA ASP A 390 -21.01 13.38 9.68
C ASP A 390 -19.59 13.14 10.16
N GLN A 391 -18.68 12.87 9.22
CA GLN A 391 -17.28 12.60 9.51
C GLN A 391 -16.50 13.82 10.04
N ASN A 392 -17.07 15.03 9.96
CA ASN A 392 -16.47 16.24 10.51
C ASN A 392 -16.71 16.39 12.03
N ILE A 393 -17.58 15.56 12.61
CA ILE A 393 -17.83 15.52 14.04
C ILE A 393 -17.05 14.33 14.61
N GLU A 394 -16.27 14.59 15.67
CA GLU A 394 -15.49 13.54 16.34
C GLU A 394 -16.40 12.43 16.88
N GLY A 395 -16.09 11.20 16.51
CA GLY A 395 -16.87 10.03 16.86
C GLY A 395 -16.10 8.73 16.74
N TRP A 396 -16.83 7.62 16.85
CA TRP A 396 -16.24 6.28 16.91
C TRP A 396 -15.45 5.90 15.65
N TRP A 397 -15.73 6.52 14.51
CA TRP A 397 -14.98 6.29 13.27
C TRP A 397 -13.52 6.73 13.37
N GLN A 398 -13.27 7.86 14.05
CA GLN A 398 -11.96 8.46 14.29
C GLN A 398 -11.17 7.78 15.42
N LEU A 399 -11.76 6.83 16.16
CA LEU A 399 -11.10 6.15 17.29
C LEU A 399 -10.05 5.12 16.83
N THR A 400 -8.83 5.55 16.53
CA THR A 400 -7.76 4.63 16.08
C THR A 400 -7.20 3.71 17.17
N GLY A 401 -6.48 2.67 16.74
CA GLY A 401 -6.02 1.57 17.59
C GLY A 401 -7.11 0.51 17.88
N LYS A 402 -8.28 0.65 17.27
CA LYS A 402 -9.30 -0.39 17.12
C LYS A 402 -9.51 -0.67 15.64
N ASN A 403 -9.67 -1.95 15.28
CA ASN A 403 -10.00 -2.33 13.91
C ASN A 403 -11.27 -1.60 13.42
N LYS A 404 -11.28 -1.19 12.14
CA LYS A 404 -12.44 -0.50 11.55
C LYS A 404 -13.77 -1.27 11.72
N ASP A 405 -13.72 -2.60 11.75
CA ASP A 405 -14.91 -3.44 11.98
C ASP A 405 -15.48 -3.28 13.40
N VAL A 406 -14.63 -3.04 14.40
CA VAL A 406 -15.06 -2.72 15.78
C VAL A 406 -15.64 -1.30 15.85
N ARG A 407 -15.01 -0.33 15.18
CA ARG A 407 -15.53 1.04 15.10
C ARG A 407 -16.91 1.07 14.45
N ALA A 408 -17.08 0.32 13.36
CA ALA A 408 -18.36 0.11 12.70
C ALA A 408 -19.42 -0.48 13.62
N TYR A 409 -19.04 -1.44 14.47
CA TYR A 409 -19.94 -2.02 15.46
C TYR A 409 -20.42 -0.98 16.48
N LEU A 410 -19.50 -0.18 17.04
CA LEU A 410 -19.84 0.90 17.96
C LEU A 410 -20.82 1.90 17.33
N ILE A 411 -20.57 2.35 16.09
CA ILE A 411 -21.44 3.28 15.35
C ILE A 411 -22.85 2.73 15.16
N LYS A 412 -22.99 1.41 14.96
CA LYS A 412 -24.29 0.79 14.68
C LYS A 412 -25.13 0.51 15.92
N HIS A 413 -24.47 0.17 17.03
CA HIS A 413 -25.13 -0.35 18.23
C HIS A 413 -25.23 0.66 19.36
N LEU A 414 -24.49 1.76 19.32
CA LEU A 414 -24.65 2.88 20.24
C LEU A 414 -25.72 3.86 19.73
N SER A 415 -26.35 4.56 20.67
CA SER A 415 -27.38 5.55 20.39
C SER A 415 -26.87 6.75 19.58
N SER A 416 -25.58 7.08 19.68
CA SER A 416 -24.93 8.12 18.89
C SER A 416 -23.58 7.68 18.30
N PRO A 417 -23.29 8.08 17.05
CA PRO A 417 -21.97 7.87 16.46
C PRO A 417 -20.88 8.81 17.00
N TYR A 418 -21.22 9.84 17.79
CA TYR A 418 -20.33 10.94 18.16
C TYR A 418 -19.88 10.91 19.63
N PHE A 419 -18.62 11.28 19.90
CA PHE A 419 -18.07 11.27 21.26
C PHE A 419 -18.72 12.28 22.20
N LYS A 420 -19.13 13.44 21.68
CA LYS A 420 -19.74 14.53 22.46
C LYS A 420 -21.01 14.13 23.21
N ASP A 421 -21.66 13.05 22.77
CA ASP A 421 -22.90 12.55 23.35
C ASP A 421 -22.63 11.58 24.52
N TYR A 422 -21.36 11.31 24.82
CA TYR A 422 -20.90 10.46 25.92
C TYR A 422 -20.01 11.26 26.86
N GLN A 423 -20.14 11.03 28.17
CA GLN A 423 -19.30 11.73 29.14
C GLN A 423 -17.92 11.10 29.30
N THR A 424 -17.84 9.78 29.26
CA THR A 424 -16.59 9.02 29.45
C THR A 424 -16.66 7.73 28.63
N LEU A 425 -15.53 7.08 28.36
CA LEU A 425 -15.53 5.73 27.76
C LEU A 425 -16.08 4.64 28.69
N ASN A 426 -16.27 4.94 29.98
CA ASN A 426 -16.95 4.09 30.97
C ASN A 426 -18.46 4.38 31.10
N ASP A 427 -19.06 5.08 30.12
CA ASP A 427 -20.51 5.28 30.09
C ASP A 427 -21.25 3.92 30.18
N PRO A 428 -22.31 3.79 31.00
CA PRO A 428 -23.05 2.54 31.13
C PRO A 428 -23.52 1.95 29.80
N GLU A 429 -23.93 2.77 28.82
CA GLU A 429 -24.33 2.29 27.50
C GLU A 429 -23.16 1.58 26.80
N ILE A 430 -21.98 2.19 26.82
CA ILE A 430 -20.77 1.67 26.21
C ILE A 430 -20.35 0.37 26.90
N ILE A 431 -20.27 0.38 28.24
CA ILE A 431 -19.85 -0.79 29.02
C ILE A 431 -20.81 -1.96 28.85
N ASN A 432 -22.13 -1.70 28.81
CA ASN A 432 -23.11 -2.74 28.54
C ASN A 432 -22.95 -3.33 27.13
N LEU A 433 -22.55 -2.53 26.14
CA LEU A 433 -22.32 -2.98 24.77
C LEU A 433 -21.04 -3.82 24.64
N VAL A 434 -19.92 -3.32 25.16
CA VAL A 434 -18.58 -3.93 24.97
C VAL A 434 -18.23 -4.95 26.05
N GLY A 435 -18.91 -4.93 27.20
CA GLY A 435 -18.82 -5.92 28.27
C GLY A 435 -17.69 -5.71 29.27
N SER A 436 -16.84 -4.69 29.13
CA SER A 436 -15.73 -4.41 30.05
C SER A 436 -15.25 -2.95 29.97
N SER A 437 -14.82 -2.40 31.11
CA SER A 437 -14.12 -1.10 31.19
C SER A 437 -12.74 -1.12 30.54
N ASP A 438 -12.11 -2.30 30.47
CA ASP A 438 -10.76 -2.45 29.91
C ASP A 438 -10.77 -2.58 28.37
N PHE A 439 -11.95 -2.43 27.76
CA PHE A 439 -12.07 -2.50 26.31
C PHE A 439 -11.27 -1.41 25.61
N PHE A 440 -11.16 -0.22 26.19
CA PHE A 440 -10.37 0.89 25.65
C PHE A 440 -9.08 1.07 26.46
N ASN A 441 -7.96 1.25 25.77
CA ASN A 441 -6.69 1.53 26.42
C ASN A 441 -6.52 3.03 26.69
N GLU A 442 -5.43 3.38 27.37
CA GLU A 442 -5.08 4.77 27.72
C GLU A 442 -4.99 5.70 26.50
N THR A 443 -4.48 5.21 25.36
CA THR A 443 -4.43 5.99 24.11
C THR A 443 -5.82 6.31 23.59
N GLN A 444 -6.75 5.34 23.59
CA GLN A 444 -8.13 5.59 23.19
C GLN A 444 -8.85 6.56 24.14
N ASN A 445 -8.63 6.43 25.45
CA ASN A 445 -9.11 7.40 26.42
C ASN A 445 -8.59 8.80 26.10
N ARG A 446 -7.28 8.95 25.81
CA ARG A 446 -6.70 10.25 25.48
C ARG A 446 -7.28 10.86 24.21
N ILE A 447 -7.53 10.07 23.16
CA ILE A 447 -8.20 10.53 21.92
C ILE A 447 -9.61 11.06 22.24
N PHE A 448 -10.38 10.31 23.03
CA PHE A 448 -11.73 10.69 23.44
C PHE A 448 -11.74 12.00 24.23
N GLU A 449 -10.84 12.15 25.21
CA GLU A 449 -10.75 13.38 26.01
C GLU A 449 -10.32 14.58 25.16
N LEU A 450 -9.28 14.43 24.33
CA LEU A 450 -8.81 15.51 23.44
C LEU A 450 -9.89 16.01 22.49
N ALA A 451 -10.77 15.12 22.01
CA ALA A 451 -11.89 15.49 21.16
C ALA A 451 -12.88 16.42 21.89
N LYS A 452 -13.01 16.30 23.21
CA LYS A 452 -13.88 17.14 24.05
C LYS A 452 -13.23 18.47 24.43
N LEU A 453 -11.90 18.48 24.62
CA LEU A 453 -11.13 19.68 25.01
C LEU A 453 -10.81 20.63 23.85
N ASP A 454 -11.33 20.38 22.63
CA ASP A 454 -10.92 21.11 21.43
C ASP A 454 -11.01 22.63 21.54
N GLN A 455 -12.14 23.13 22.06
CA GLN A 455 -12.36 24.57 22.22
C GLN A 455 -11.40 25.18 23.25
N GLU A 456 -11.10 24.43 24.32
CA GLU A 456 -10.19 24.88 25.39
C GLU A 456 -8.74 24.87 24.91
N ILE A 457 -8.34 23.86 24.13
CA ILE A 457 -7.02 23.77 23.50
C ILE A 457 -6.76 24.95 22.55
N GLN A 458 -7.78 25.47 21.86
CA GLN A 458 -7.64 26.68 21.04
C GLN A 458 -7.28 27.93 21.87
N SER A 459 -7.67 27.96 23.15
CA SER A 459 -7.33 29.05 24.08
C SER A 459 -6.04 28.79 24.87
N ASP A 460 -5.76 27.53 25.18
CA ASP A 460 -4.59 27.09 25.95
C ASP A 460 -4.03 25.78 25.36
N GLU A 461 -3.02 25.94 24.50
CA GLU A 461 -2.35 24.81 23.85
C GLU A 461 -1.59 23.90 24.83
N THR A 462 -1.36 24.33 26.08
CA THR A 462 -0.67 23.49 27.07
C THR A 462 -1.48 22.25 27.44
N LEU A 463 -2.81 22.28 27.25
CA LEU A 463 -3.73 21.14 27.45
C LEU A 463 -3.47 19.96 26.49
N MET A 464 -2.69 20.20 25.42
CA MET A 464 -2.20 19.13 24.54
C MET A 464 -1.27 18.15 25.28
N ILE A 465 -0.63 18.59 26.37
CA ILE A 465 0.29 17.79 27.19
C ILE A 465 -0.43 17.34 28.46
N GLU A 466 -0.39 16.05 28.77
CA GLU A 466 -0.76 15.57 30.12
C GLU A 466 0.44 15.69 31.06
N ASP A 467 0.22 16.08 32.31
CA ASP A 467 1.31 16.33 33.28
C ASP A 467 2.25 15.13 33.45
N LYS A 468 1.68 13.92 33.51
CA LYS A 468 2.44 12.66 33.58
C LYS A 468 3.35 12.43 32.36
N ASN A 469 3.03 13.01 31.21
CA ASN A 469 3.78 12.86 29.96
C ASN A 469 4.92 13.90 29.84
N PHE A 470 4.88 14.99 30.61
CA PHE A 470 5.81 16.10 30.44
C PHE A 470 7.28 15.69 30.67
N TRP A 471 7.55 14.82 31.65
CA TRP A 471 8.90 14.30 31.89
C TRP A 471 9.47 13.58 30.66
N TYR A 472 8.66 12.73 30.02
CA TYR A 472 9.05 12.02 28.79
C TYR A 472 9.24 12.99 27.63
N LEU A 473 8.36 13.98 27.49
CA LEU A 473 8.46 15.01 26.47
C LEU A 473 9.78 15.79 26.58
N ARG A 474 10.15 16.19 27.79
CA ARG A 474 11.41 16.88 28.07
C ARG A 474 12.63 16.03 27.73
N GLN A 475 12.59 14.74 28.07
CA GLN A 475 13.66 13.81 27.67
C GLN A 475 13.79 13.68 26.16
N GLU A 476 12.67 13.58 25.45
CA GLU A 476 12.67 13.49 23.98
C GLU A 476 13.23 14.78 23.36
N LEU A 477 12.77 15.95 23.82
CA LEU A 477 13.29 17.26 23.39
C LEU A 477 14.81 17.41 23.64
N SER A 478 15.33 16.85 24.73
CA SER A 478 16.76 16.95 25.06
C SER A 478 17.68 16.32 23.99
N LYS A 479 17.19 15.34 23.22
CA LYS A 479 17.95 14.72 22.12
C LYS A 479 18.25 15.68 20.98
N TYR A 480 17.46 16.74 20.86
CA TYR A 480 17.60 17.79 19.85
C TYR A 480 18.44 18.98 20.35
N SER A 481 19.12 18.88 21.49
CA SER A 481 19.87 20.01 22.08
C SER A 481 21.23 20.27 21.41
N LYS A 482 21.88 19.23 20.86
CA LYS A 482 23.16 19.37 20.17
C LYS A 482 22.94 19.95 18.77
N ARG A 483 23.80 20.90 18.37
CA ARG A 483 23.80 21.52 17.04
C ARG A 483 25.01 21.02 16.22
N PRO A 484 24.92 20.98 14.89
CA PRO A 484 23.71 21.23 14.09
C PRO A 484 22.68 20.08 14.21
N VAL A 485 21.40 20.36 13.90
CA VAL A 485 20.35 19.33 13.74
C VAL A 485 20.02 19.20 12.26
N PHE A 486 20.13 17.98 11.71
CA PHE A 486 19.87 17.65 10.31
C PHE A 486 18.52 16.97 10.19
N MET A 487 17.52 17.67 9.67
CA MET A 487 16.22 17.10 9.31
C MET A 487 16.29 16.63 7.86
N TYR A 488 16.18 15.33 7.60
CA TYR A 488 16.28 14.79 6.24
C TYR A 488 15.16 13.81 5.91
N ASP A 489 14.81 13.78 4.62
CA ASP A 489 13.75 12.96 4.05
C ASP A 489 14.13 12.49 2.64
N PHE A 490 13.62 11.32 2.23
CA PHE A 490 13.94 10.70 0.94
C PHE A 490 12.69 10.32 0.15
N GLU A 491 12.73 10.57 -1.16
CA GLU A 491 11.79 9.93 -2.09
C GLU A 491 12.45 8.75 -2.81
N THR A 492 11.64 7.69 -2.98
CA THR A 492 12.09 6.43 -3.58
C THR A 492 11.10 5.95 -4.63
N VAL A 493 11.60 5.20 -5.61
CA VAL A 493 10.81 4.53 -6.65
C VAL A 493 11.06 3.03 -6.60
N LYS A 494 10.03 2.24 -6.92
CA LYS A 494 10.09 0.77 -6.95
C LYS A 494 9.58 0.22 -8.28
N PHE A 495 10.10 -0.93 -8.67
CA PHE A 495 9.72 -1.64 -9.88
C PHE A 495 9.47 -3.12 -9.56
N ALA A 496 8.42 -3.72 -10.10
CA ALA A 496 8.22 -5.15 -9.98
C ALA A 496 9.34 -5.94 -10.67
N VAL A 497 9.62 -5.60 -11.93
CA VAL A 497 10.77 -6.11 -12.66
C VAL A 497 11.95 -5.17 -12.42
N PRO A 498 13.05 -5.65 -11.81
CA PRO A 498 14.21 -4.82 -11.50
C PRO A 498 14.81 -4.14 -12.73
N ARG A 499 15.18 -2.87 -12.57
CA ARG A 499 15.72 -2.04 -13.66
C ARG A 499 17.20 -1.68 -13.51
N PHE A 500 17.67 -1.59 -12.28
CA PHE A 500 19.03 -1.11 -11.99
C PHE A 500 19.91 -2.24 -11.45
N TYR A 501 21.23 -2.15 -11.71
CA TYR A 501 22.20 -3.16 -11.28
C TYR A 501 22.07 -3.50 -9.79
N LYS A 502 22.05 -4.79 -9.44
CA LYS A 502 21.87 -5.24 -8.04
C LYS A 502 20.60 -4.72 -7.36
N THR A 503 19.49 -4.61 -8.08
CA THR A 503 18.17 -4.42 -7.46
C THR A 503 17.37 -5.71 -7.53
N ASN A 504 16.56 -5.95 -6.50
CA ASN A 504 15.57 -7.02 -6.47
C ASN A 504 14.16 -6.46 -6.72
N PRO A 505 13.16 -7.32 -6.96
CA PRO A 505 11.78 -6.89 -7.14
C PRO A 505 11.32 -5.98 -5.99
N TYR A 506 10.77 -4.83 -6.35
CA TYR A 506 10.31 -3.77 -5.46
C TYR A 506 11.39 -3.15 -4.56
N TYR A 507 12.66 -3.20 -4.97
CA TYR A 507 13.73 -2.44 -4.30
C TYR A 507 13.38 -0.95 -4.21
N GLN A 508 13.50 -0.36 -3.02
CA GLN A 508 13.30 1.07 -2.79
C GLN A 508 14.50 1.85 -3.33
N THR A 509 14.40 2.34 -4.55
CA THR A 509 15.48 3.06 -5.24
C THR A 509 15.39 4.55 -4.89
N PRO A 510 16.29 5.10 -4.04
CA PRO A 510 16.27 6.52 -3.73
C PRO A 510 16.66 7.37 -4.94
N PHE A 511 15.94 8.45 -5.16
CA PHE A 511 16.17 9.37 -6.28
C PHE A 511 16.15 10.85 -5.91
N GLN A 512 15.65 11.20 -4.73
CA GLN A 512 15.57 12.59 -4.25
C GLN A 512 15.74 12.65 -2.73
N TYR A 513 16.38 13.70 -2.24
CA TYR A 513 16.41 14.03 -0.82
C TYR A 513 16.25 15.55 -0.59
N SER A 514 15.82 15.88 0.62
CA SER A 514 15.87 17.22 1.20
C SER A 514 16.58 17.16 2.55
N ILE A 515 17.32 18.21 2.92
CA ILE A 515 17.97 18.37 4.22
C ILE A 515 17.84 19.82 4.69
N ASP A 516 17.17 20.03 5.83
CA ASP A 516 17.22 21.30 6.57
C ASP A 516 18.16 21.18 7.77
N VAL A 517 19.09 22.14 7.88
CA VAL A 517 20.12 22.15 8.94
C VAL A 517 19.93 23.35 9.86
N ILE A 518 19.64 23.06 11.13
CA ILE A 518 19.46 24.04 12.20
C ILE A 518 20.78 24.20 12.96
N TYR A 519 21.36 25.40 12.95
CA TYR A 519 22.65 25.70 13.60
C TYR A 519 22.52 26.27 15.01
N ASP A 520 21.41 26.95 15.32
CA ASP A 520 21.14 27.56 16.61
C ASP A 520 19.63 27.71 16.85
N ASP A 521 19.25 28.27 18.00
CA ASP A 521 17.85 28.36 18.45
C ASP A 521 17.05 29.51 17.80
N ASN A 522 17.70 30.38 17.02
CA ASN A 522 17.05 31.50 16.33
C ASN A 522 16.45 31.12 14.97
N TYR A 523 16.41 29.81 14.65
CA TYR A 523 15.77 29.34 13.43
C TYR A 523 14.27 29.69 13.41
N ASP A 524 13.82 30.10 12.22
CA ASP A 524 12.45 30.46 11.92
C ASP A 524 12.09 29.87 10.55
N TYR A 525 11.13 28.95 10.54
CA TYR A 525 10.67 28.29 9.31
C TYR A 525 9.93 29.25 8.36
N ASN A 526 9.48 30.42 8.84
CA ASN A 526 8.95 31.49 7.99
C ASN A 526 10.07 32.34 7.36
N GLN A 527 11.31 32.14 7.82
CA GLN A 527 12.51 32.80 7.32
C GLN A 527 13.58 31.74 7.02
N PRO A 528 13.43 30.97 5.92
CA PRO A 528 14.29 29.83 5.60
C PRO A 528 15.80 30.17 5.57
N GLN A 529 16.18 31.43 5.32
CA GLN A 529 17.56 31.92 5.38
C GLN A 529 18.23 31.77 6.76
N THR A 530 17.44 31.57 7.82
CA THR A 530 17.94 31.28 9.18
C THR A 530 18.46 29.84 9.31
N MET A 531 18.22 28.99 8.31
CA MET A 531 18.68 27.62 8.22
C MET A 531 19.49 27.42 6.95
N LYS A 532 20.30 26.36 6.91
CA LYS A 532 20.94 25.90 5.67
C LYS A 532 20.11 24.79 5.08
N HIS A 533 19.79 24.90 3.80
CA HIS A 533 19.04 23.91 3.07
C HIS A 533 19.92 23.24 2.00
N TYR A 534 19.83 21.91 1.90
CA TYR A 534 20.41 21.11 0.82
C TYR A 534 19.32 20.26 0.17
N GLN A 535 19.43 20.04 -1.13
CA GLN A 535 18.44 19.28 -1.89
C GLN A 535 19.10 18.60 -3.09
N PHE A 536 18.54 17.47 -3.50
CA PHE A 536 18.94 16.76 -4.70
C PHE A 536 17.73 16.06 -5.30
N LEU A 537 17.58 16.14 -6.62
CA LEU A 537 16.63 15.35 -7.39
C LEU A 537 17.38 14.81 -8.62
N SER A 538 17.36 13.49 -8.81
CA SER A 538 17.92 12.87 -10.00
C SER A 538 17.25 13.44 -11.25
N ASN A 539 18.07 13.76 -12.24
CA ASN A 539 17.64 14.41 -13.49
C ASN A 539 18.05 13.60 -14.73
N SER A 540 18.34 12.31 -14.53
CA SER A 540 18.79 11.38 -15.55
C SER A 540 17.93 10.12 -15.52
N VAL A 541 17.76 9.50 -16.68
CA VAL A 541 17.11 8.18 -16.82
C VAL A 541 18.01 7.02 -16.40
N GLN A 542 19.29 7.29 -16.13
CA GLN A 542 20.27 6.33 -15.58
C GLN A 542 19.95 6.01 -14.11
N ASP A 543 20.71 5.08 -13.52
CA ASP A 543 20.59 4.72 -12.12
C ASP A 543 20.74 5.95 -11.19
N PRO A 544 19.67 6.37 -10.48
CA PRO A 544 19.71 7.60 -9.69
C PRO A 544 20.55 7.44 -8.41
N ARG A 545 20.80 6.20 -7.96
CA ARG A 545 21.40 5.91 -6.66
C ARG A 545 22.83 6.43 -6.52
N LYS A 546 23.61 6.40 -7.61
CA LYS A 546 25.01 6.86 -7.61
C LYS A 546 25.09 8.35 -7.29
N ALA A 547 24.37 9.17 -8.07
CA ALA A 547 24.35 10.61 -7.87
C ALA A 547 23.67 10.97 -6.54
N PHE A 548 22.58 10.28 -6.19
CA PHE A 548 21.90 10.46 -4.91
C PHE A 548 22.86 10.29 -3.72
N VAL A 549 23.55 9.16 -3.63
CA VAL A 549 24.35 8.84 -2.44
C VAL A 549 25.62 9.69 -2.33
N ILE A 550 26.24 10.05 -3.47
CA ILE A 550 27.42 10.93 -3.48
C ILE A 550 27.03 12.33 -2.97
N ASN A 551 25.96 12.91 -3.51
CA ASN A 551 25.54 14.26 -3.09
C ASN A 551 25.03 14.25 -1.64
N PHE A 552 24.24 13.24 -1.25
CA PHE A 552 23.74 13.12 0.12
C PHE A 552 24.87 13.08 1.16
N LEU A 553 25.87 12.22 0.94
CA LEU A 553 27.01 12.11 1.84
C LEU A 553 27.82 13.41 1.86
N LYS A 554 28.06 14.06 0.72
CA LYS A 554 28.76 15.35 0.68
C LYS A 554 27.99 16.42 1.45
N ASP A 555 26.70 16.55 1.24
CA ASP A 555 25.88 17.57 1.90
C ASP A 555 25.81 17.37 3.42
N ILE A 556 25.76 16.11 3.90
CA ILE A 556 25.83 15.79 5.32
C ILE A 556 27.23 16.11 5.89
N PHE A 557 28.28 15.55 5.30
CA PHE A 557 29.65 15.62 5.84
C PHE A 557 30.37 16.94 5.58
N ASN A 558 29.80 17.85 4.79
CA ASN A 558 30.27 19.23 4.64
C ASN A 558 30.04 20.08 5.91
N ASN A 559 29.35 19.54 6.91
CA ASN A 559 29.09 20.20 8.19
C ASN A 559 29.89 19.53 9.33
N HIS A 560 29.72 19.99 10.56
CA HIS A 560 30.26 19.33 11.75
C HIS A 560 29.28 18.26 12.30
N PRO A 561 29.75 17.25 13.07
CA PRO A 561 28.89 16.19 13.58
C PRO A 561 27.79 16.74 14.49
N GLY A 562 26.55 16.36 14.23
CA GLY A 562 25.36 16.89 14.90
C GLY A 562 24.34 15.82 15.29
N VAL A 563 23.06 16.18 15.27
CA VAL A 563 21.92 15.28 15.49
C VAL A 563 21.24 15.03 14.16
N TYR A 564 21.09 13.76 13.75
CA TYR A 564 20.41 13.41 12.51
C TYR A 564 18.98 13.00 12.82
N VAL A 565 18.02 13.48 12.04
CA VAL A 565 16.60 13.34 12.32
C VAL A 565 15.88 12.98 11.04
N ALA A 566 15.05 11.94 11.13
CA ALA A 566 14.06 11.59 10.12
C ALA A 566 12.69 11.49 10.79
N TYR A 567 11.61 11.59 10.02
CA TYR A 567 10.26 11.29 10.49
C TYR A 567 9.91 9.87 10.08
N ASN A 568 9.66 8.97 11.04
CA ASN A 568 9.60 7.53 10.79
C ASN A 568 10.93 6.97 10.27
N LYS A 569 12.01 7.20 11.05
CA LYS A 569 13.40 6.87 10.69
C LYS A 569 13.64 5.46 10.16
N SER A 570 12.76 4.52 10.50
CA SER A 570 12.84 3.12 10.05
C SER A 570 12.82 2.99 8.52
N PHE A 571 12.18 3.92 7.81
CA PHE A 571 12.18 3.95 6.36
C PHE A 571 13.52 4.43 5.81
N GLU A 572 13.99 5.60 6.24
CA GLU A 572 15.24 6.20 5.77
C GLU A 572 16.44 5.33 6.16
N GLN A 573 16.46 4.80 7.38
CA GLN A 573 17.49 3.85 7.80
C GLN A 573 17.52 2.61 6.91
N ARG A 574 16.37 2.09 6.48
CA ARG A 574 16.30 0.93 5.59
C ARG A 574 16.88 1.26 4.21
N VAL A 575 16.60 2.45 3.67
CA VAL A 575 17.17 2.92 2.39
C VAL A 575 18.70 3.01 2.49
N LEU A 576 19.23 3.65 3.55
CA LEU A 576 20.67 3.79 3.76
C LEU A 576 21.36 2.44 4.01
N LYS A 577 20.77 1.56 4.82
CA LYS A 577 21.29 0.20 5.06
C LYS A 577 21.31 -0.63 3.77
N SER A 578 20.26 -0.52 2.94
CA SER A 578 20.21 -1.21 1.64
C SER A 578 21.32 -0.74 0.70
N LEU A 579 21.57 0.58 0.62
CA LEU A 579 22.70 1.13 -0.12
C LEU A 579 24.05 0.64 0.44
N ALA A 580 24.19 0.57 1.76
CA ALA A 580 25.40 0.07 2.42
C ALA A 580 25.67 -1.41 2.09
N CYS A 581 24.63 -2.25 2.04
CA CYS A 581 24.75 -3.65 1.64
C CYS A 581 25.21 -3.79 0.18
N LEU A 582 24.69 -2.95 -0.72
CA LEU A 582 24.98 -3.05 -2.16
C LEU A 582 26.35 -2.47 -2.53
N PHE A 583 26.80 -1.45 -1.80
CA PHE A 583 28.00 -0.67 -2.09
C PHE A 583 28.92 -0.56 -0.85
N PRO A 584 29.72 -1.59 -0.54
CA PRO A 584 30.50 -1.68 0.71
C PRO A 584 31.50 -0.53 0.93
N LYS A 585 31.94 0.17 -0.12
CA LYS A 585 32.82 1.35 0.00
C LYS A 585 32.14 2.54 0.70
N LEU A 586 30.81 2.55 0.76
CA LEU A 586 29.99 3.59 1.40
C LEU A 586 29.52 3.18 2.80
N GLU A 587 29.78 1.95 3.22
CA GLU A 587 29.20 1.30 4.39
C GLU A 587 29.40 2.10 5.68
N GLN A 588 30.63 2.52 5.97
CA GLN A 588 30.94 3.29 7.19
C GLN A 588 30.20 4.64 7.22
N ALA A 589 30.16 5.36 6.10
CA ALA A 589 29.53 6.68 6.04
C ALA A 589 28.00 6.58 6.21
N LEU A 590 27.38 5.60 5.56
CA LEU A 590 25.94 5.35 5.66
C LEU A 590 25.55 4.85 7.06
N MET A 591 26.32 3.90 7.61
CA MET A 591 26.05 3.35 8.94
C MET A 591 26.30 4.36 10.06
N TYR A 592 27.24 5.30 9.89
CA TYR A 592 27.39 6.43 10.79
C TYR A 592 26.10 7.26 10.88
N ILE A 593 25.49 7.61 9.75
CA ILE A 593 24.23 8.37 9.73
C ILE A 593 23.11 7.53 10.37
N VAL A 594 22.94 6.28 9.90
CA VAL A 594 21.92 5.34 10.43
C VAL A 594 21.96 5.25 11.95
N ASN A 595 23.13 5.05 12.55
CA ASN A 595 23.27 4.85 13.99
C ASN A 595 23.06 6.12 14.80
N ASN A 596 23.24 7.30 14.20
CA ASN A 596 23.05 8.59 14.85
C ASN A 596 21.69 9.25 14.52
N THR A 597 20.82 8.59 13.75
CA THR A 597 19.46 9.09 13.44
C THR A 597 18.47 8.82 14.58
N ILE A 598 17.87 9.90 15.09
CA ILE A 598 16.70 9.87 15.97
C ILE A 598 15.40 10.07 15.18
N ASP A 599 14.27 9.70 15.78
CA ASP A 599 12.97 9.74 15.10
C ASP A 599 12.12 10.89 15.65
N LEU A 600 11.73 11.84 14.79
CA LEU A 600 10.83 12.92 15.21
C LEU A 600 9.42 12.41 15.56
N MET A 601 9.05 11.26 15.02
CA MET A 601 7.79 10.58 15.32
C MET A 601 7.73 10.09 16.79
N ASP A 602 8.86 10.04 17.51
CA ASP A 602 8.93 9.62 18.91
C ASP A 602 8.13 10.52 19.87
N PHE A 603 7.79 11.76 19.48
CA PHE A 603 6.85 12.61 20.22
C PHE A 603 5.43 12.03 20.26
N PHE A 604 5.07 11.22 19.28
CA PHE A 604 3.70 10.70 19.09
C PHE A 604 3.64 9.18 19.26
N LYS A 605 4.66 8.46 18.77
CA LYS A 605 4.72 6.99 18.85
C LYS A 605 5.35 6.52 20.15
N GLY A 606 4.54 5.90 20.99
CA GLY A 606 4.98 5.29 22.25
C GLY A 606 5.93 4.13 22.05
N LYS A 607 6.59 3.73 23.13
CA LYS A 607 7.43 2.54 23.20
C LYS A 607 7.08 1.79 24.48
N LYS A 608 6.55 0.58 24.32
CA LYS A 608 6.08 -0.26 25.44
C LYS A 608 7.11 -0.30 26.56
N ASP A 609 6.67 -0.09 27.80
CA ASP A 609 7.46 -0.06 29.03
C ASP A 609 8.54 1.03 29.12
N LEU A 610 8.67 1.90 28.11
CA LEU A 610 9.66 3.00 28.09
C LEU A 610 9.03 4.39 28.03
N ARG A 611 8.02 4.61 27.19
CA ARG A 611 7.32 5.91 27.09
C ARG A 611 5.89 5.72 26.55
N PRO A 612 4.92 6.52 27.00
CA PRO A 612 3.55 6.48 26.46
C PRO A 612 3.50 7.03 25.02
N SER A 613 2.43 6.71 24.31
CA SER A 613 2.09 7.36 23.02
C SER A 613 1.51 8.74 23.26
N PHE A 614 1.65 9.64 22.28
CA PHE A 614 1.15 11.02 22.32
C PHE A 614 1.64 11.80 23.55
N LEU A 615 2.97 11.98 23.64
CA LEU A 615 3.58 12.86 24.66
C LEU A 615 2.98 14.27 24.59
N ILE A 616 2.62 14.67 23.37
CA ILE A 616 1.75 15.78 23.04
C ILE A 616 0.61 15.26 22.15
N GLY A 617 -0.62 15.71 22.39
CA GLY A 617 -1.82 15.23 21.74
C GLY A 617 -2.69 16.34 21.15
N ASN A 618 -3.40 16.03 20.05
CA ASN A 618 -4.39 16.90 19.44
C ASN A 618 -5.50 16.01 18.86
N LYS A 619 -6.76 16.44 18.91
CA LYS A 619 -7.88 15.64 18.38
C LYS A 619 -7.71 15.30 16.90
N ASN A 620 -7.13 16.23 16.11
CA ASN A 620 -7.00 16.11 14.66
C ASN A 620 -5.93 15.09 14.26
N PHE A 621 -5.15 14.60 15.23
CA PHE A 621 -4.31 13.43 15.03
C PHE A 621 -5.16 12.18 14.81
N HIS A 622 -6.34 12.11 15.44
CA HIS A 622 -7.21 10.94 15.53
C HIS A 622 -6.45 9.68 15.96
N GLY A 623 -5.42 9.83 16.82
CA GLY A 623 -4.53 8.74 17.24
C GLY A 623 -3.59 8.18 16.14
N LEU A 624 -3.47 8.90 15.02
CA LEU A 624 -2.44 8.68 14.01
C LEU A 624 -1.25 9.60 14.26
N TYR A 625 -0.08 9.17 13.80
CA TYR A 625 1.19 9.86 14.01
C TYR A 625 1.94 10.05 12.69
N SER A 626 1.23 10.25 11.57
CA SER A 626 1.86 10.63 10.30
C SER A 626 2.05 12.13 10.23
N ILE A 627 3.12 12.58 9.55
CA ILE A 627 3.48 14.01 9.48
C ILE A 627 2.33 14.86 8.90
N LYS A 628 1.59 14.31 7.94
CA LYS A 628 0.41 14.93 7.31
C LYS A 628 -0.80 15.07 8.23
N LYS A 629 -0.81 14.35 9.36
CA LYS A 629 -1.80 14.51 10.43
C LYS A 629 -1.26 15.37 11.56
N THR A 630 -0.02 15.15 11.98
CA THR A 630 0.54 15.83 13.16
C THR A 630 0.94 17.27 12.89
N GLN A 631 1.57 17.56 11.73
CA GLN A 631 2.03 18.92 11.43
C GLN A 631 0.86 19.92 11.31
N PRO A 632 -0.17 19.70 10.47
CA PRO A 632 -1.26 20.68 10.30
C PRO A 632 -2.08 20.89 11.58
N ALA A 633 -2.11 19.89 12.45
CA ALA A 633 -2.80 19.96 13.73
C ALA A 633 -2.02 20.76 14.80
N LEU A 634 -0.69 20.81 14.71
CA LEU A 634 0.17 21.64 15.58
C LEU A 634 0.36 23.07 15.05
N ASP A 635 0.35 23.24 13.73
CA ASP A 635 0.34 24.54 13.06
C ASP A 635 -0.50 24.50 11.77
N PRO A 636 -1.74 25.03 11.79
CA PRO A 636 -2.64 24.98 10.64
C PRO A 636 -2.26 25.99 9.53
N ASN A 637 -1.37 26.95 9.79
CA ASN A 637 -0.97 27.95 8.81
C ASN A 637 0.00 27.38 7.77
N PHE A 638 0.70 26.30 8.12
CA PHE A 638 1.58 25.59 7.21
C PHE A 638 0.81 24.47 6.51
N SER A 639 0.67 24.60 5.19
CA SER A 639 -0.16 23.71 4.36
C SER A 639 0.58 23.18 3.13
N TYR A 640 0.08 22.06 2.60
CA TYR A 640 0.51 21.40 1.37
C TYR A 640 -0.47 21.63 0.20
N LYS A 641 -1.56 22.38 0.43
CA LYS A 641 -2.67 22.54 -0.54
C LYS A 641 -2.28 23.31 -1.81
N ASP A 642 -1.15 23.99 -1.79
CA ASP A 642 -0.56 24.76 -2.88
C ASP A 642 0.25 23.90 -3.87
N LEU A 643 0.53 22.63 -3.55
CA LEU A 643 1.40 21.76 -4.36
C LEU A 643 0.60 20.78 -5.23
N THR A 644 0.99 20.67 -6.51
CA THR A 644 0.45 19.67 -7.46
C THR A 644 0.80 18.24 -7.03
N ILE A 645 2.04 18.03 -6.59
CA ILE A 645 2.52 16.78 -5.99
C ILE A 645 2.46 16.97 -4.48
N ASN A 646 1.57 16.22 -3.84
CA ASN A 646 1.28 16.37 -2.41
C ASN A 646 1.41 15.05 -1.64
N ASN A 647 1.89 13.98 -2.29
CA ASN A 647 2.19 12.72 -1.64
C ASN A 647 3.28 11.88 -2.34
N GLY A 648 3.97 11.07 -1.54
CA GLY A 648 5.10 10.26 -1.99
C GLY A 648 4.76 9.20 -3.03
N SER A 649 3.54 8.63 -3.02
CA SER A 649 3.14 7.70 -4.09
C SER A 649 3.02 8.42 -5.43
N LYS A 650 2.47 9.64 -5.45
CA LYS A 650 2.46 10.47 -6.66
C LYS A 650 3.86 10.88 -7.11
N ALA A 651 4.75 11.23 -6.17
CA ALA A 651 6.14 11.55 -6.48
C ALA A 651 6.87 10.36 -7.13
N SER A 652 6.71 9.16 -6.56
CA SER A 652 7.24 7.90 -7.10
C SER A 652 6.68 7.59 -8.50
N GLU A 653 5.36 7.67 -8.70
CA GLU A 653 4.70 7.41 -10.00
C GLU A 653 5.23 8.36 -11.08
N VAL A 654 5.31 9.66 -10.77
CA VAL A 654 5.76 10.68 -11.72
C VAL A 654 7.24 10.48 -12.08
N PHE A 655 8.10 10.19 -11.09
CA PHE A 655 9.50 9.87 -11.37
C PHE A 655 9.67 8.58 -12.18
N ARG A 656 8.87 7.55 -11.89
CA ARG A 656 8.84 6.30 -12.67
C ARG A 656 8.52 6.58 -14.14
N ARG A 657 7.49 7.39 -14.41
CA ARG A 657 7.11 7.79 -15.77
C ARG A 657 8.22 8.57 -16.48
N PHE A 658 8.98 9.39 -15.75
CA PHE A 658 10.18 10.04 -16.29
C PHE A 658 11.27 9.02 -16.65
N LEU A 659 11.58 8.08 -15.76
CA LEU A 659 12.56 7.02 -16.05
C LEU A 659 12.15 6.18 -17.27
N GLU A 660 10.87 5.89 -17.46
CA GLU A 660 10.35 5.12 -18.59
C GLU A 660 10.15 5.96 -19.87
N ALA A 661 10.65 7.20 -19.91
CA ALA A 661 10.53 8.12 -21.03
C ALA A 661 9.06 8.39 -21.47
N ARG A 662 8.11 8.23 -20.54
CA ARG A 662 6.69 8.58 -20.72
C ARG A 662 6.42 10.07 -20.46
N ILE A 663 7.44 10.79 -20.01
CA ILE A 663 7.46 12.25 -19.82
C ILE A 663 8.72 12.73 -20.53
N ASP A 664 8.57 13.68 -21.46
CA ASP A 664 9.71 14.25 -22.16
C ASP A 664 10.53 15.18 -21.25
N GLN A 665 11.81 15.37 -21.61
CA GLN A 665 12.74 16.16 -20.80
C GLN A 665 12.27 17.60 -20.60
N GLN A 666 11.62 18.21 -21.60
CA GLN A 666 11.18 19.60 -21.50
C GLN A 666 10.02 19.74 -20.51
N SER A 667 9.06 18.83 -20.54
CA SER A 667 7.96 18.77 -19.56
C SER A 667 8.47 18.50 -18.15
N TRP A 668 9.45 17.59 -18.03
CA TRP A 668 10.10 17.28 -16.75
C TRP A 668 10.75 18.51 -16.12
N GLU A 669 11.63 19.21 -16.85
CA GLU A 669 12.38 20.36 -16.33
C GLU A 669 11.48 21.56 -15.98
N ASN A 670 10.48 21.84 -16.81
CA ASN A 670 9.71 23.09 -16.69
C ASN A 670 8.54 23.00 -15.70
N PHE A 671 7.93 21.83 -15.53
CA PHE A 671 6.67 21.70 -14.78
C PHE A 671 6.73 20.73 -13.62
N ILE A 672 7.47 19.62 -13.75
CA ILE A 672 7.39 18.52 -12.77
C ILE A 672 8.51 18.62 -11.74
N LYS A 673 9.75 18.81 -12.20
CA LYS A 673 10.93 18.87 -11.35
C LYS A 673 10.83 19.96 -10.28
N PRO A 674 10.37 21.19 -10.56
CA PRO A 674 10.17 22.21 -9.52
C PRO A 674 9.16 21.77 -8.46
N ASP A 675 8.04 21.17 -8.88
CA ASP A 675 6.98 20.70 -7.98
C ASP A 675 7.47 19.54 -7.08
N MET A 676 8.26 18.61 -7.63
CA MET A 676 8.88 17.54 -6.86
C MET A 676 9.86 18.05 -5.81
N ILE A 677 10.70 19.02 -6.18
CA ILE A 677 11.63 19.68 -5.26
C ILE A 677 10.83 20.34 -4.12
N ASN A 678 9.81 21.13 -4.46
CA ASN A 678 8.99 21.83 -3.47
C ASN A 678 8.28 20.86 -2.51
N TYR A 679 7.82 19.71 -2.99
CA TYR A 679 7.19 18.68 -2.16
C TYR A 679 8.16 18.08 -1.12
N CYS A 680 9.31 17.57 -1.55
CA CYS A 680 10.28 16.97 -0.62
C CYS A 680 10.85 18.00 0.36
N ASN A 681 11.11 19.23 -0.10
CA ASN A 681 11.53 20.34 0.76
C ASN A 681 10.47 20.70 1.80
N ARG A 682 9.18 20.53 1.47
CA ARG A 682 8.07 20.80 2.40
C ARG A 682 8.05 19.79 3.55
N ASP A 683 8.40 18.53 3.30
CA ASP A 683 8.41 17.48 4.32
C ASP A 683 9.50 17.70 5.38
N THR A 684 10.73 18.08 5.00
CA THR A 684 11.76 18.47 5.99
C THR A 684 11.43 19.75 6.72
N LEU A 685 10.83 20.74 6.04
CA LEU A 685 10.38 21.97 6.70
C LEU A 685 9.22 21.69 7.68
N ALA A 686 8.32 20.75 7.37
CA ALA A 686 7.29 20.28 8.29
C ALA A 686 7.88 19.65 9.56
N MET A 687 9.00 18.93 9.45
CA MET A 687 9.75 18.41 10.61
C MET A 687 10.29 19.55 11.49
N VAL A 688 10.85 20.59 10.88
CA VAL A 688 11.30 21.81 11.58
C VAL A 688 10.14 22.49 12.32
N VAL A 689 8.98 22.61 11.67
CA VAL A 689 7.75 23.18 12.26
C VAL A 689 7.31 22.36 13.47
N ILE A 690 7.24 21.04 13.36
CA ILE A 690 6.88 20.15 14.48
C ILE A 690 7.82 20.39 15.65
N LEU A 691 9.14 20.32 15.44
CA LEU A 691 10.11 20.50 16.53
C LEU A 691 9.93 21.86 17.21
N LYS A 692 9.74 22.94 16.42
CA LYS A 692 9.52 24.29 16.94
C LYS A 692 8.26 24.35 17.81
N ARG A 693 7.12 23.91 17.28
CA ARG A 693 5.82 23.99 17.96
C ARG A 693 5.78 23.14 19.21
N VAL A 694 6.32 21.91 19.17
CA VAL A 694 6.43 21.06 20.35
C VAL A 694 7.29 21.73 21.44
N SER A 695 8.42 22.33 21.05
CA SER A 695 9.30 23.05 22.00
C SER A 695 8.61 24.26 22.63
N GLU A 696 7.86 25.04 21.84
CA GLU A 696 7.12 26.22 22.31
C GLU A 696 5.99 25.84 23.28
N ILE A 697 5.19 24.82 22.95
CA ILE A 697 4.10 24.34 23.81
C ILE A 697 4.69 23.79 25.11
N ALA A 698 5.77 23.02 25.05
CA ALA A 698 6.46 22.51 26.24
C ALA A 698 6.95 23.65 27.14
N ARG A 699 7.54 24.71 26.58
CA ARG A 699 7.99 25.88 27.34
C ARG A 699 6.83 26.63 28.01
N LYS A 700 5.70 26.78 27.31
CA LYS A 700 4.49 27.40 27.90
C LYS A 700 3.94 26.56 29.05
N TRP A 701 3.97 25.23 28.90
CA TRP A 701 3.57 24.30 29.95
C TRP A 701 4.48 24.46 31.18
N GLU A 702 5.82 24.49 31.02
CA GLU A 702 6.77 24.71 32.13
C GLU A 702 6.50 26.02 32.86
N LEU A 703 6.35 27.12 32.13
CA LEU A 703 6.11 28.44 32.72
C LEU A 703 4.82 28.53 33.52
N LYS A 704 3.80 27.74 33.16
CA LYS A 704 2.52 27.68 33.86
C LYS A 704 2.61 26.86 35.16
N HIS A 705 3.32 25.73 35.12
CA HIS A 705 3.42 24.80 36.27
C HIS A 705 4.56 25.13 37.24
N ASP A 706 5.54 25.94 36.85
CA ASP A 706 6.54 26.50 37.77
C ASP A 706 5.98 27.68 38.61
N GLN A 707 4.76 28.16 38.29
CA GLN A 707 4.08 29.25 39.01
C GLN A 707 3.02 28.75 40.01
N GLU A 708 2.73 27.45 40.03
CA GLU A 708 1.83 26.77 40.98
C GLU A 708 2.65 26.02 42.05
#